data_AF-A0A5R9EBE8-F1
#
_entry.id   AF-A0A5R9EBE8-F1
#
_cell.length_a   1.000
_cell.length_b   1.000
_cell.length_c   1.000
_cell.angle_alpha   90.00
_cell.angle_beta   90.00
_cell.angle_gamma   90.00
#
_symmetry.space_group_name_H-M   'P 1'
#
loop_
_entity.id
_entity.type
_entity.pdbx_description
1 polymer ?
#
loop_
_entity_poly.entity_id
_entity_poly.type
_entity_poly.pdbx_seq_one_letter_code
_entity_poly.pdbx_strand_id
1 'polypeptide(L)'
;MTNQIASLAARLAAVERRLDSTSRTARLAYSSIEDGAINVFDDDGSLRAVIGQQPDGTTGVNVVNGPPPPTPSQPTVTTVTGAVAATWEGTFADSIAAPLDFARVEVHAAGLDDFTPGTATLRGTFESPRGGTLTIPAEQPLYVRLLTRSSSGAASAPSAQSGPVAPGPIVAQEVLDGIVDETALAEGAVSRAKLQIGAVGHNQLAIGTGNLMPDPSFEGAFTEQLVAANSQWALVGGNGSPKALRVSGAGPAAASPSLLITELPVSPGNRFFLAVDYRVSADWVGNSVRFYLRWHDAAGAVLGYGTAIATPTPGADWARVSQQVQAPAGTVTATVWLQDFQASAGTADFDNAEIRTVVGAGMVLAESIGTLELAAQSVTGEKVVAKSLTAREVKALSLTGDEIATNTLTARNIAAGSLSASRLAIGTNGNLVGDPSYETGVIAAGLAASQDPAIFAVEDGGNNSAKRLRITPAPGAYRWVQHATSPVLPGDRYWIAADYKTTADFTGASVKLFLGFYDEAGTRLGSDGIIVSAPVTDGTWQRISQVITVPANTTQGNIRIGVDGTGSGTTTGSAYFDNLECRAVLSTPGSGARAEVSPEGLRLYDESGGEAISLTTGTPNYLTLTNNGTAVATIDQDGNTGVGDLSVAGKLSVGGDPIETYLQSFARGLVAVDYQVSTVTGGSTEYGYVELSFDADASRMYRVVLDCYAGPSAAGGELVVALRDGGAKTPSISSTQIQSVICPMPTAGYRRIHLETIRSGTSFGAGLHRLLTTFRCQNGPSGQTVRLFGGSTFPGVMYVEDVGPAVPETGVYNTGGGTTMPPKKTYVTTYNASWSGSYSSRGAYNSYYGNQCMQGYYSSNNGMQASLIGFPSSLGADLSGAVIQKAEIYIYFDHWYYNDGGKAVIKAHKFTARPATFSSDAESQAISWGKNVGKWVDITAVFDSTSWRGVALDPNNSDKTYYGRAHGVGQTYPPKLRVTYTK
;
A
#
# COMPACT_ATOMS: atom_id res chain seq x y z
N MET A 1 41.09 60.17 -92.69
CA MET A 1 40.39 60.86 -91.58
C MET A 1 39.07 60.19 -91.17
N THR A 2 38.60 59.16 -91.88
CA THR A 2 37.41 58.36 -91.52
C THR A 2 37.70 57.25 -90.48
N ASN A 3 38.96 56.83 -90.36
CA ASN A 3 39.36 55.68 -89.52
C ASN A 3 39.65 56.00 -88.04
N GLN A 4 39.90 57.26 -87.69
CA GLN A 4 39.99 57.68 -86.28
C GLN A 4 38.61 57.92 -85.67
N ILE A 5 37.63 58.41 -86.44
CA ILE A 5 36.23 58.51 -86.00
C ILE A 5 35.61 57.12 -85.88
N ALA A 6 35.87 56.20 -86.83
CA ALA A 6 35.43 54.81 -86.72
C ALA A 6 36.06 54.08 -85.52
N SER A 7 37.34 54.35 -85.22
CA SER A 7 38.01 53.83 -84.03
C SER A 7 37.49 54.46 -82.73
N LEU A 8 37.15 55.75 -82.71
CA LEU A 8 36.54 56.41 -81.56
C LEU A 8 35.11 55.93 -81.34
N ALA A 9 34.33 55.73 -82.41
CA ALA A 9 32.99 55.14 -82.39
C ALA A 9 33.01 53.67 -81.98
N ALA A 10 34.01 52.88 -82.40
CA ALA A 10 34.18 51.50 -81.96
C ALA A 10 34.62 51.42 -80.48
N ARG A 11 35.44 52.36 -80.01
CA ARG A 11 35.80 52.45 -78.57
C ARG A 11 34.65 53.00 -77.73
N LEU A 12 33.87 53.96 -78.23
CA LEU A 12 32.67 54.46 -77.56
C LEU A 12 31.59 53.37 -77.51
N ALA A 13 31.32 52.65 -78.60
CA ALA A 13 30.40 51.51 -78.62
C ALA A 13 30.90 50.31 -77.81
N ALA A 14 32.22 50.13 -77.66
CA ALA A 14 32.79 49.12 -76.76
C ALA A 14 32.76 49.59 -75.29
N VAL A 15 32.87 50.89 -75.03
CA VAL A 15 32.68 51.48 -73.69
C VAL A 15 31.21 51.53 -73.32
N GLU A 16 30.28 51.75 -74.25
CA GLU A 16 28.82 51.67 -74.07
C GLU A 16 28.37 50.22 -73.91
N ARG A 17 28.88 49.25 -74.71
CA ARG A 17 28.62 47.82 -74.46
C ARG A 17 29.25 47.33 -73.17
N ARG A 18 30.41 47.86 -72.78
CA ARG A 18 31.04 47.53 -71.51
C ARG A 18 30.37 48.29 -70.36
N LEU A 19 29.80 49.47 -70.56
CA LEU A 19 28.99 50.17 -69.56
C LEU A 19 27.62 49.51 -69.42
N ASP A 20 27.00 49.00 -70.48
CA ASP A 20 25.79 48.17 -70.45
C ASP A 20 26.06 46.76 -69.92
N SER A 21 27.23 46.16 -70.18
CA SER A 21 27.58 44.86 -69.60
C SER A 21 28.13 44.96 -68.17
N THR A 22 28.59 46.14 -67.75
CA THR A 22 29.03 46.41 -66.36
C THR A 22 27.95 47.15 -65.55
N SER A 23 26.90 47.70 -66.19
CA SER A 23 25.67 48.24 -65.56
C SER A 23 24.46 47.30 -65.65
N ARG A 24 24.54 46.21 -66.42
CA ARG A 24 23.71 45.00 -66.22
C ARG A 24 24.19 44.24 -64.99
N THR A 25 24.07 44.87 -63.84
CA THR A 25 23.68 44.14 -62.64
C THR A 25 22.36 43.45 -62.97
N ALA A 26 22.30 42.15 -62.69
CA ALA A 26 21.20 41.26 -63.09
C ALA A 26 19.81 41.87 -62.86
N ARG A 27 19.00 41.90 -63.91
CA ARG A 27 17.53 41.96 -63.81
C ARG A 27 17.04 40.82 -64.70
N LEU A 28 17.01 39.55 -64.33
CA LEU A 28 16.36 38.97 -63.16
C LEU A 28 16.99 37.57 -62.91
N ALA A 29 18.32 37.42 -63.00
CA ALA A 29 18.97 36.09 -62.92
C ALA A 29 18.75 35.41 -61.55
N TYR A 30 18.48 36.21 -60.51
CA TYR A 30 18.05 35.76 -59.17
C TYR A 30 16.95 36.69 -58.61
N SER A 31 16.13 37.29 -59.47
CA SER A 31 15.11 38.24 -59.00
C SER A 31 13.76 37.56 -58.99
N SER A 32 13.13 37.56 -57.82
CA SER A 32 11.70 37.40 -57.67
C SER A 32 10.98 38.67 -58.11
N ILE A 33 9.74 38.51 -58.54
CA ILE A 33 8.79 39.62 -58.67
C ILE A 33 7.91 39.51 -57.43
N GLU A 34 8.13 40.36 -56.43
CA GLU A 34 7.28 40.44 -55.24
C GLU A 34 6.12 41.38 -55.52
N ASP A 35 4.90 40.82 -55.54
CA ASP A 35 3.64 41.54 -55.72
C ASP A 35 3.62 42.57 -56.89
N GLY A 36 4.11 42.17 -58.07
CA GLY A 36 4.13 43.04 -59.25
C GLY A 36 4.14 42.28 -60.59
N ALA A 37 4.19 43.00 -61.72
CA ALA A 37 4.26 42.38 -63.05
C ALA A 37 5.07 43.19 -64.07
N ILE A 38 5.49 42.50 -65.14
CA ILE A 38 6.16 43.05 -66.31
C ILE A 38 5.13 43.24 -67.43
N ASN A 39 4.98 44.47 -67.92
CA ASN A 39 4.09 44.80 -69.03
C ASN A 39 4.83 44.73 -70.38
N VAL A 40 4.24 44.05 -71.36
CA VAL A 40 4.73 43.92 -72.74
C VAL A 40 3.83 44.75 -73.65
N PHE A 41 4.41 45.74 -74.33
CA PHE A 41 3.71 46.62 -75.28
C PHE A 41 4.13 46.29 -76.72
N ASP A 42 3.26 46.60 -77.69
CA ASP A 42 3.64 46.59 -79.11
C ASP A 42 4.35 47.89 -79.52
N ASP A 43 4.78 47.97 -80.79
CA ASP A 43 5.50 49.11 -81.38
C ASP A 43 4.70 50.42 -81.35
N ASP A 44 3.37 50.35 -81.23
CA ASP A 44 2.45 51.49 -81.12
C ASP A 44 2.17 51.88 -79.66
N GLY A 45 2.76 51.17 -78.69
CA GLY A 45 2.64 51.44 -77.26
C GLY A 45 1.38 50.86 -76.60
N SER A 46 0.64 49.97 -77.27
CA SER A 46 -0.52 49.28 -76.71
C SER A 46 -0.09 48.03 -75.95
N LEU A 47 -0.68 47.81 -74.76
CA LEU A 47 -0.36 46.64 -73.93
C LEU A 47 -0.85 45.36 -74.63
N ARG A 48 0.05 44.37 -74.76
CA ARG A 48 -0.20 43.06 -75.39
C ARG A 48 -0.03 41.88 -74.46
N ALA A 49 0.80 41.98 -73.41
CA ALA A 49 0.89 40.94 -72.40
C ALA A 49 1.32 41.48 -71.03
N VAL A 50 0.97 40.77 -69.96
CA VAL A 50 1.40 41.04 -68.59
C VAL A 50 2.00 39.76 -68.00
N ILE A 51 3.26 39.81 -67.54
CA ILE A 51 4.02 38.68 -67.00
C ILE A 51 4.32 38.93 -65.52
N GLY A 52 3.61 38.27 -64.62
CA GLY A 52 3.72 38.45 -63.17
C GLY A 52 2.36 38.52 -62.48
N GLN A 53 2.31 39.15 -61.30
CA GLN A 53 1.11 39.33 -60.50
C GLN A 53 0.10 40.25 -61.20
N GLN A 54 -1.09 39.70 -61.43
CA GLN A 54 -2.24 40.35 -62.03
C GLN A 54 -2.99 41.19 -60.98
N PRO A 55 -3.85 42.14 -61.39
CA PRO A 55 -4.63 42.97 -60.45
C PRO A 55 -5.51 42.18 -59.48
N ASP A 56 -5.84 40.92 -59.78
CA ASP A 56 -6.60 40.01 -58.92
C ASP A 56 -5.74 39.20 -57.94
N GLY A 57 -4.42 39.43 -57.94
CA GLY A 57 -3.44 38.77 -57.06
C GLY A 57 -2.87 37.45 -57.60
N THR A 58 -3.37 36.93 -58.74
CA THR A 58 -2.82 35.72 -59.39
C THR A 58 -1.51 36.03 -60.12
N THR A 59 -0.64 35.06 -60.40
CA THR A 59 0.64 35.30 -61.11
C THR A 59 0.72 34.44 -62.38
N GLY A 60 1.01 35.05 -63.54
CA GLY A 60 1.08 34.33 -64.82
C GLY A 60 1.45 35.21 -66.02
N VAL A 61 1.41 34.62 -67.23
CA VAL A 61 1.48 35.35 -68.51
C VAL A 61 0.06 35.54 -69.02
N ASN A 62 -0.42 36.78 -69.05
CA ASN A 62 -1.76 37.12 -69.52
C ASN A 62 -1.67 37.93 -70.82
N VAL A 63 -2.25 37.44 -71.91
CA VAL A 63 -2.27 38.14 -73.21
C VAL A 63 -3.50 39.03 -73.26
N VAL A 64 -3.35 40.30 -73.63
CA VAL A 64 -4.46 41.28 -73.67
C VAL A 64 -4.56 41.93 -75.04
N ASN A 65 -5.77 42.24 -75.49
CA ASN A 65 -6.06 42.91 -76.77
C ASN A 65 -5.51 42.18 -78.02
N GLY A 66 -5.56 40.86 -78.08
CA GLY A 66 -5.20 40.09 -79.29
C GLY A 66 -6.20 40.26 -80.45
N PRO A 67 -5.81 39.93 -81.69
CA PRO A 67 -6.71 40.03 -82.85
C PRO A 67 -7.89 39.05 -82.76
N PRO A 68 -9.05 39.34 -83.40
CA PRO A 68 -10.15 38.39 -83.48
C PRO A 68 -9.73 37.10 -84.21
N PRO A 69 -10.00 35.91 -83.64
CA PRO A 69 -9.68 34.63 -84.28
C PRO A 69 -10.66 34.31 -85.45
N PRO A 70 -10.29 33.39 -86.37
CA PRO A 70 -11.16 32.98 -87.47
C PRO A 70 -12.42 32.23 -86.99
N THR A 71 -13.49 32.34 -87.78
CA THR A 71 -14.79 31.69 -87.54
C THR A 71 -14.67 30.16 -87.70
N PRO A 72 -15.21 29.34 -86.78
CA PRO A 72 -15.19 27.88 -86.91
C PRO A 72 -16.19 27.39 -87.97
N SER A 73 -15.94 26.22 -88.58
CA SER A 73 -16.89 25.57 -89.49
C SER A 73 -18.17 25.11 -88.78
N GLN A 74 -19.24 24.90 -89.53
CA GLN A 74 -20.52 24.40 -89.00
C GLN A 74 -20.36 23.06 -88.25
N PRO A 75 -20.94 22.87 -87.04
CA PRO A 75 -20.87 21.61 -86.29
C PRO A 75 -21.79 20.53 -86.87
N THR A 76 -21.49 19.25 -86.63
CA THR A 76 -22.43 18.12 -86.85
C THR A 76 -23.13 17.77 -85.54
N VAL A 77 -24.45 17.51 -85.54
CA VAL A 77 -25.21 17.20 -84.31
C VAL A 77 -25.96 15.86 -84.45
N THR A 78 -25.81 14.94 -83.48
CA THR A 78 -26.44 13.61 -83.47
C THR A 78 -27.19 13.32 -82.16
N THR A 79 -28.11 12.35 -82.17
CA THR A 79 -28.88 11.93 -80.98
C THR A 79 -28.11 10.89 -80.13
N VAL A 80 -28.22 10.98 -78.80
CA VAL A 80 -27.70 10.00 -77.82
C VAL A 80 -28.68 9.89 -76.63
N THR A 81 -28.65 8.79 -75.87
CA THR A 81 -29.61 8.57 -74.77
C THR A 81 -29.56 9.73 -73.76
N GLY A 82 -30.70 10.40 -73.55
CA GLY A 82 -30.83 11.56 -72.66
C GLY A 82 -30.11 12.86 -73.08
N ALA A 83 -29.52 12.93 -74.28
CA ALA A 83 -28.69 14.07 -74.71
C ALA A 83 -28.58 14.22 -76.24
N VAL A 84 -27.91 15.28 -76.71
CA VAL A 84 -27.47 15.44 -78.12
C VAL A 84 -25.95 15.60 -78.16
N ALA A 85 -25.28 15.06 -79.18
CA ALA A 85 -23.84 15.17 -79.32
C ALA A 85 -23.49 16.15 -80.46
N ALA A 86 -22.79 17.24 -80.13
CA ALA A 86 -22.28 18.23 -81.09
C ALA A 86 -20.81 17.98 -81.41
N THR A 87 -20.45 17.92 -82.68
CA THR A 87 -19.08 17.60 -83.15
C THR A 87 -18.54 18.71 -84.03
N TRP A 88 -17.29 19.10 -83.81
CA TRP A 88 -16.50 19.99 -84.67
C TRP A 88 -15.23 19.28 -85.12
N GLU A 89 -14.92 19.30 -86.41
CA GLU A 89 -13.79 18.53 -86.99
C GLU A 89 -12.45 19.31 -86.98
N GLY A 90 -12.36 20.43 -86.26
CA GLY A 90 -11.12 21.21 -86.16
C GLY A 90 -10.82 22.13 -87.34
N THR A 91 -11.82 22.40 -88.18
CA THR A 91 -11.68 23.26 -89.37
C THR A 91 -12.33 24.63 -89.18
N PHE A 92 -11.71 25.68 -89.73
CA PHE A 92 -12.26 27.04 -89.73
C PHE A 92 -12.90 27.37 -91.09
N ALA A 93 -13.79 28.35 -91.12
CA ALA A 93 -14.36 28.89 -92.35
C ALA A 93 -13.24 29.33 -93.30
N ASP A 94 -13.46 29.14 -94.61
CA ASP A 94 -12.48 29.41 -95.68
C ASP A 94 -11.14 28.66 -95.57
N SER A 95 -11.07 27.58 -94.77
CA SER A 95 -9.88 26.73 -94.58
C SER A 95 -8.65 27.46 -94.03
N ILE A 96 -8.87 28.51 -93.23
CA ILE A 96 -7.79 29.22 -92.54
C ILE A 96 -7.18 28.31 -91.46
N ALA A 97 -5.85 28.34 -91.30
CA ALA A 97 -5.16 27.60 -90.26
C ALA A 97 -5.55 28.12 -88.86
N ALA A 98 -5.55 27.22 -87.86
CA ALA A 98 -5.78 27.61 -86.48
C ALA A 98 -4.77 28.68 -86.04
N PRO A 99 -5.21 29.75 -85.36
CA PRO A 99 -4.30 30.79 -84.90
C PRO A 99 -3.38 30.25 -83.79
N LEU A 100 -2.14 30.76 -83.70
CA LEU A 100 -1.17 30.29 -82.69
C LEU A 100 -1.58 30.65 -81.25
N ASP A 101 -2.42 31.67 -81.10
CA ASP A 101 -3.04 32.09 -79.85
C ASP A 101 -4.46 31.52 -79.67
N PHE A 102 -4.78 30.40 -80.34
CA PHE A 102 -6.03 29.68 -80.13
C PHE A 102 -6.20 29.33 -78.65
N ALA A 103 -7.35 29.73 -78.06
CA ALA A 103 -7.72 29.28 -76.72
C ALA A 103 -8.68 28.09 -76.79
N ARG A 104 -9.83 28.26 -77.45
CA ARG A 104 -10.89 27.25 -77.50
C ARG A 104 -11.95 27.58 -78.55
N VAL A 105 -12.77 26.59 -78.91
CA VAL A 105 -14.06 26.81 -79.57
C VAL A 105 -15.18 26.59 -78.57
N GLU A 106 -15.98 27.62 -78.33
CA GLU A 106 -17.19 27.59 -77.51
C GLU A 106 -18.32 26.87 -78.27
N VAL A 107 -18.94 25.88 -77.63
CA VAL A 107 -20.11 25.14 -78.14
C VAL A 107 -21.35 25.72 -77.49
N HIS A 108 -22.20 26.34 -78.29
CA HIS A 108 -23.45 26.91 -77.83
C HIS A 108 -24.63 26.08 -78.33
N ALA A 109 -25.63 25.83 -77.47
CA ALA A 109 -26.86 25.20 -77.86
C ALA A 109 -28.10 25.82 -77.20
N ALA A 110 -29.21 25.87 -77.94
CA ALA A 110 -30.51 26.37 -77.48
C ALA A 110 -31.66 25.66 -78.19
N GLY A 111 -32.85 25.65 -77.59
CA GLY A 111 -34.07 25.17 -78.25
C GLY A 111 -34.67 26.15 -79.27
N LEU A 112 -34.15 27.38 -79.32
CA LEU A 112 -34.59 28.44 -80.23
C LEU A 112 -33.73 28.47 -81.50
N ASP A 113 -34.39 28.55 -82.66
CA ASP A 113 -33.76 28.72 -83.96
C ASP A 113 -33.08 30.10 -84.08
N ASP A 114 -32.01 30.19 -84.87
CA ASP A 114 -31.20 31.40 -85.10
C ASP A 114 -30.72 32.16 -83.85
N PHE A 115 -30.49 31.46 -82.74
CA PHE A 115 -30.06 32.10 -81.50
C PHE A 115 -28.67 32.78 -81.62
N THR A 116 -28.49 33.88 -80.89
CA THR A 116 -27.18 34.56 -80.75
C THR A 116 -26.35 33.86 -79.65
N PRO A 117 -25.14 33.37 -79.95
CA PRO A 117 -24.26 32.80 -78.94
C PRO A 117 -23.95 33.78 -77.80
N GLY A 118 -24.07 33.30 -76.56
CA GLY A 118 -23.81 34.06 -75.34
C GLY A 118 -23.69 33.12 -74.14
N THR A 119 -23.52 33.69 -72.94
CA THR A 119 -23.28 32.90 -71.72
C THR A 119 -24.40 31.92 -71.40
N ALA A 120 -25.65 32.29 -71.65
CA ALA A 120 -26.82 31.42 -71.40
C ALA A 120 -26.90 30.21 -72.36
N THR A 121 -26.30 30.33 -73.55
CA THR A 121 -26.34 29.27 -74.57
C THR A 121 -25.07 28.42 -74.59
N LEU A 122 -24.01 28.82 -73.88
CA LEU A 122 -22.77 28.04 -73.77
C LEU A 122 -23.06 26.69 -73.07
N ARG A 123 -22.58 25.58 -73.64
CA ARG A 123 -22.74 24.22 -73.09
C ARG A 123 -21.42 23.53 -72.82
N GLY A 124 -20.35 23.98 -73.46
CA GLY A 124 -18.99 23.48 -73.25
C GLY A 124 -18.06 24.05 -74.30
N THR A 125 -16.84 23.54 -74.34
CA THR A 125 -15.77 24.06 -75.19
C THR A 125 -14.94 22.92 -75.77
N PHE A 126 -14.40 23.14 -76.97
CA PHE A 126 -13.33 22.33 -77.54
C PHE A 126 -12.01 23.06 -77.33
N GLU A 127 -11.18 22.54 -76.44
CA GLU A 127 -9.87 23.11 -76.10
C GLU A 127 -8.77 22.70 -77.10
N SER A 128 -9.03 21.72 -77.97
CA SER A 128 -8.11 21.34 -79.04
C SER A 128 -8.51 22.00 -80.35
N PRO A 129 -7.57 22.63 -81.09
CA PRO A 129 -7.85 23.14 -82.43
C PRO A 129 -8.08 22.01 -83.46
N ARG A 130 -7.91 20.74 -83.07
CA ARG A 130 -8.14 19.56 -83.92
C ARG A 130 -9.59 19.08 -83.93
N GLY A 131 -10.49 19.73 -83.18
CA GLY A 131 -11.88 19.32 -83.08
C GLY A 131 -12.19 18.38 -81.90
N GLY A 132 -13.46 18.00 -81.78
CA GLY A 132 -13.98 17.12 -80.73
C GLY A 132 -15.50 16.96 -80.79
N THR A 133 -16.03 16.08 -79.95
CA THR A 133 -17.47 15.86 -79.75
C THR A 133 -17.85 16.17 -78.30
N LEU A 134 -18.90 16.96 -78.12
CA LEU A 134 -19.47 17.31 -76.83
C LEU A 134 -20.89 16.76 -76.72
N THR A 135 -21.14 15.93 -75.71
CA THR A 135 -22.49 15.49 -75.35
C THR A 135 -23.17 16.53 -74.47
N ILE A 136 -24.34 16.98 -74.89
CA ILE A 136 -25.14 18.04 -74.29
C ILE A 136 -26.44 17.40 -73.77
N PRO A 137 -26.60 17.22 -72.44
CA PRO A 137 -27.85 16.78 -71.85
C PRO A 137 -29.02 17.65 -72.32
N ALA A 138 -30.10 17.01 -72.75
CA ALA A 138 -31.22 17.69 -73.36
C ALA A 138 -32.52 16.96 -73.01
N GLU A 139 -33.52 17.73 -72.62
CA GLU A 139 -34.90 17.24 -72.42
C GLU A 139 -35.80 17.61 -73.62
N GLN A 140 -35.29 18.43 -74.53
CA GLN A 140 -35.97 18.93 -75.73
C GLN A 140 -34.99 19.01 -76.91
N PRO A 141 -35.48 19.11 -78.17
CA PRO A 141 -34.60 19.26 -79.32
C PRO A 141 -33.74 20.55 -79.27
N LEU A 142 -32.46 20.47 -79.65
CA LEU A 142 -31.51 21.59 -79.58
C LEU A 142 -30.88 21.93 -80.93
N TYR A 143 -30.71 23.23 -81.18
CA TYR A 143 -29.85 23.83 -82.21
C TYR A 143 -28.47 24.15 -81.63
N VAL A 144 -27.40 24.06 -82.43
CA VAL A 144 -26.00 24.24 -82.00
C VAL A 144 -25.25 25.21 -82.93
N ARG A 145 -24.45 26.12 -82.36
CA ARG A 145 -23.51 27.03 -83.04
C ARG A 145 -22.17 27.04 -82.31
N LEU A 146 -21.09 27.35 -83.03
CA LEU A 146 -19.73 27.40 -82.49
C LEU A 146 -19.13 28.81 -82.55
N LEU A 147 -18.23 29.14 -81.63
CA LEU A 147 -17.52 30.43 -81.59
C LEU A 147 -16.08 30.26 -81.11
N THR A 148 -15.08 30.74 -81.86
CA THR A 148 -13.67 30.63 -81.48
C THR A 148 -13.25 31.75 -80.54
N ARG A 149 -12.42 31.43 -79.55
CA ARG A 149 -11.76 32.38 -78.64
C ARG A 149 -10.25 32.33 -78.81
N SER A 150 -9.61 33.50 -78.82
CA SER A 150 -8.16 33.62 -78.66
C SER A 150 -7.76 33.65 -77.18
N SER A 151 -6.45 33.51 -76.89
CA SER A 151 -5.91 33.55 -75.52
C SER A 151 -6.12 34.90 -74.82
N SER A 152 -6.40 35.97 -75.57
CA SER A 152 -6.79 37.27 -75.03
C SER A 152 -8.30 37.44 -74.81
N GLY A 153 -9.09 36.40 -75.10
CA GLY A 153 -10.55 36.40 -74.95
C GLY A 153 -11.34 36.98 -76.14
N ALA A 154 -10.68 37.39 -77.23
CA ALA A 154 -11.37 37.92 -78.41
C ALA A 154 -12.21 36.81 -79.09
N ALA A 155 -13.44 37.14 -79.48
CA ALA A 155 -14.39 36.23 -80.13
C ALA A 155 -14.29 36.31 -81.66
N SER A 156 -14.44 35.17 -82.34
CA SER A 156 -14.78 35.14 -83.77
C SER A 156 -16.26 35.50 -84.00
N ALA A 157 -16.66 35.63 -85.26
CA ALA A 157 -18.08 35.51 -85.60
C ALA A 157 -18.57 34.06 -85.35
N PRO A 158 -19.88 33.84 -85.09
CA PRO A 158 -20.46 32.50 -84.94
C PRO A 158 -20.37 31.65 -86.22
N SER A 159 -20.27 30.33 -86.07
CA SER A 159 -20.47 29.39 -87.19
C SER A 159 -21.92 29.43 -87.70
N ALA A 160 -22.15 28.83 -88.88
CA ALA A 160 -23.50 28.42 -89.26
C ALA A 160 -24.10 27.43 -88.24
N GLN A 161 -25.42 27.38 -88.15
CA GLN A 161 -26.16 26.61 -87.15
C GLN A 161 -26.50 25.19 -87.62
N SER A 162 -26.52 24.22 -86.70
CA SER A 162 -27.00 22.86 -86.94
C SER A 162 -28.12 22.46 -85.98
N GLY A 163 -29.09 21.66 -86.43
CA GLY A 163 -30.24 21.22 -85.63
C GLY A 163 -31.61 21.71 -86.12
N PRO A 164 -32.72 21.38 -85.42
CA PRO A 164 -32.73 20.81 -84.07
C PRO A 164 -32.62 19.28 -84.06
N VAL A 165 -31.96 18.71 -83.03
CA VAL A 165 -31.86 17.25 -82.81
C VAL A 165 -32.42 16.89 -81.43
N ALA A 166 -33.17 15.79 -81.30
CA ALA A 166 -33.83 15.34 -80.05
C ALA A 166 -32.98 14.33 -79.24
N PRO A 167 -33.13 14.25 -77.90
CA PRO A 167 -32.49 13.22 -77.06
C PRO A 167 -33.12 11.82 -77.25
N GLY A 168 -32.32 10.76 -77.08
CA GLY A 168 -32.77 9.36 -77.21
C GLY A 168 -33.47 8.79 -75.96
N PRO A 169 -34.49 7.92 -76.09
CA PRO A 169 -35.21 7.31 -74.96
C PRO A 169 -34.46 6.12 -74.32
N ILE A 170 -34.73 5.83 -73.04
CA ILE A 170 -34.25 4.60 -72.37
C ILE A 170 -35.10 3.39 -72.80
N VAL A 171 -34.45 2.31 -73.22
CA VAL A 171 -35.12 1.08 -73.72
C VAL A 171 -34.82 -0.13 -72.83
N ALA A 172 -35.65 -1.18 -72.94
CA ALA A 172 -35.62 -2.35 -72.06
C ALA A 172 -34.24 -3.06 -72.02
N GLN A 173 -33.48 -3.02 -73.11
CA GLN A 173 -32.14 -3.61 -73.19
C GLN A 173 -31.08 -2.89 -72.35
N GLU A 174 -31.38 -1.70 -71.83
CA GLU A 174 -30.47 -0.90 -71.01
C GLU A 174 -30.66 -1.16 -69.50
N VAL A 175 -31.62 -2.00 -69.10
CA VAL A 175 -31.87 -2.38 -67.69
C VAL A 175 -31.54 -3.87 -67.48
N LEU A 176 -30.31 -4.16 -67.03
CA LEU A 176 -29.82 -5.53 -66.79
C LEU A 176 -30.23 -6.08 -65.42
N ASP A 177 -30.09 -7.39 -65.24
CA ASP A 177 -30.31 -8.04 -63.94
C ASP A 177 -29.31 -7.51 -62.89
N GLY A 178 -29.81 -7.20 -61.69
CA GLY A 178 -29.03 -6.57 -60.61
C GLY A 178 -28.66 -5.09 -60.82
N ILE A 179 -29.09 -4.45 -61.91
CA ILE A 179 -28.77 -3.03 -62.17
C ILE A 179 -29.48 -2.07 -61.20
N VAL A 180 -30.60 -2.51 -60.61
CA VAL A 180 -31.30 -1.81 -59.54
C VAL A 180 -31.10 -2.58 -58.24
N ASP A 181 -30.03 -2.23 -57.52
CA ASP A 181 -29.73 -2.75 -56.18
C ASP A 181 -30.28 -1.85 -55.06
N GLU A 182 -29.98 -2.18 -53.80
CA GLU A 182 -30.48 -1.46 -52.61
C GLU A 182 -30.16 0.04 -52.59
N THR A 183 -29.16 0.48 -53.36
CA THR A 183 -28.73 1.88 -53.44
C THR A 183 -29.21 2.60 -54.70
N ALA A 184 -29.66 1.84 -55.71
CA ALA A 184 -30.03 2.37 -57.02
C ALA A 184 -31.37 3.13 -57.04
N LEU A 185 -32.17 3.03 -55.97
CA LEU A 185 -33.43 3.77 -55.81
C LEU A 185 -33.25 4.87 -54.75
N ALA A 186 -33.38 6.13 -55.16
CA ALA A 186 -33.43 7.24 -54.23
C ALA A 186 -34.66 7.15 -53.29
N GLU A 187 -34.56 7.76 -52.12
CA GLU A 187 -35.67 7.85 -51.17
C GLU A 187 -36.92 8.46 -51.85
N GLY A 188 -38.04 7.73 -51.80
CA GLY A 188 -39.30 8.15 -52.43
C GLY A 188 -39.42 7.89 -53.93
N ALA A 189 -38.43 7.25 -54.57
CA ALA A 189 -38.49 6.90 -56.00
C ALA A 189 -39.71 6.01 -56.33
N VAL A 190 -40.06 5.08 -55.44
CA VAL A 190 -41.29 4.26 -55.50
C VAL A 190 -42.26 4.77 -54.43
N SER A 191 -43.24 5.57 -54.86
CA SER A 191 -44.26 6.14 -53.97
C SER A 191 -45.56 5.32 -54.02
N ARG A 192 -46.44 5.54 -53.03
CA ARG A 192 -47.74 4.86 -52.95
C ARG A 192 -48.61 5.06 -54.19
N ALA A 193 -48.46 6.18 -54.90
CA ALA A 193 -49.18 6.46 -56.14
C ALA A 193 -48.63 5.66 -57.34
N LYS A 194 -47.39 5.17 -57.26
CA LYS A 194 -46.73 4.38 -58.31
C LYS A 194 -46.96 2.86 -58.15
N LEU A 195 -47.57 2.43 -57.04
CA LEU A 195 -47.93 1.04 -56.78
C LEU A 195 -49.46 0.91 -56.78
N GLN A 196 -50.02 0.39 -57.87
CA GLN A 196 -51.45 0.07 -57.94
C GLN A 196 -51.80 -1.09 -57.01
N ILE A 197 -53.05 -1.15 -56.54
CA ILE A 197 -53.56 -2.29 -55.78
C ILE A 197 -53.40 -3.55 -56.64
N GLY A 198 -52.65 -4.54 -56.12
CA GLY A 198 -52.34 -5.79 -56.82
C GLY A 198 -51.05 -5.80 -57.65
N ALA A 199 -50.31 -4.68 -57.74
CA ALA A 199 -49.07 -4.60 -58.52
C ALA A 199 -47.91 -5.41 -57.90
N VAL A 200 -47.96 -5.69 -56.59
CA VAL A 200 -47.01 -6.55 -55.87
C VAL A 200 -47.83 -7.62 -55.16
N GLY A 201 -47.69 -8.88 -55.57
CA GLY A 201 -48.40 -10.01 -54.98
C GLY A 201 -47.78 -10.48 -53.67
N HIS A 202 -48.47 -11.39 -52.99
CA HIS A 202 -48.03 -11.93 -51.69
C HIS A 202 -46.70 -12.71 -51.76
N ASN A 203 -46.28 -13.14 -52.95
CA ASN A 203 -45.00 -13.84 -53.17
C ASN A 203 -43.80 -12.88 -53.25
N GLN A 204 -44.03 -11.58 -53.45
CA GLN A 204 -42.98 -10.58 -53.60
C GLN A 204 -42.71 -9.78 -52.32
N LEU A 205 -43.43 -10.06 -51.22
CA LEU A 205 -43.25 -9.41 -49.93
C LEU A 205 -42.53 -10.37 -48.95
N ALA A 206 -41.41 -9.92 -48.38
CA ALA A 206 -40.77 -10.65 -47.29
C ALA A 206 -41.70 -10.69 -46.05
N ILE A 207 -41.81 -11.86 -45.42
CA ILE A 207 -42.78 -12.15 -44.35
C ILE A 207 -42.47 -11.28 -43.11
N GLY A 208 -43.36 -10.35 -42.78
CA GLY A 208 -43.31 -9.52 -41.55
C GLY A 208 -44.17 -10.08 -40.40
N THR A 209 -44.03 -9.50 -39.21
CA THR A 209 -44.63 -9.88 -37.91
C THR A 209 -46.15 -9.65 -37.77
N GLY A 210 -46.91 -9.73 -38.87
CA GLY A 210 -48.37 -9.54 -38.91
C GLY A 210 -49.18 -10.85 -38.93
N ASN A 211 -50.51 -10.73 -39.06
CA ASN A 211 -51.37 -11.87 -39.39
C ASN A 211 -51.05 -12.32 -40.83
N LEU A 212 -50.65 -13.58 -41.01
CA LEU A 212 -50.28 -14.16 -42.30
C LEU A 212 -51.50 -14.58 -43.14
N MET A 213 -52.71 -14.42 -42.59
CA MET A 213 -53.96 -14.66 -43.30
C MET A 213 -54.25 -13.50 -44.29
N PRO A 214 -54.46 -13.77 -45.60
CA PRO A 214 -54.57 -12.72 -46.63
C PRO A 214 -55.88 -11.90 -46.54
N ASP A 215 -56.96 -12.52 -46.07
CA ASP A 215 -58.24 -11.86 -45.78
C ASP A 215 -58.83 -12.43 -44.47
N PRO A 216 -58.34 -11.96 -43.30
CA PRO A 216 -58.70 -12.51 -41.99
C PRO A 216 -60.20 -12.52 -41.67
N SER A 217 -60.93 -11.52 -42.17
CA SER A 217 -62.36 -11.34 -41.91
C SER A 217 -63.23 -11.73 -43.11
N PHE A 218 -62.64 -12.30 -44.17
CA PHE A 218 -63.38 -12.82 -45.34
C PHE A 218 -64.26 -11.79 -46.09
N GLU A 219 -63.85 -10.51 -46.09
CA GLU A 219 -64.67 -9.42 -46.62
C GLU A 219 -64.33 -9.03 -48.06
N GLY A 220 -63.08 -9.26 -48.44
CA GLY A 220 -62.45 -8.68 -49.62
C GLY A 220 -62.71 -9.46 -50.91
N ALA A 221 -62.32 -8.84 -52.02
CA ALA A 221 -62.47 -9.41 -53.36
C ALA A 221 -61.76 -10.77 -53.53
N PHE A 222 -60.70 -11.03 -52.76
CA PHE A 222 -60.02 -12.34 -52.74
C PHE A 222 -60.96 -13.46 -52.28
N THR A 223 -61.64 -13.26 -51.15
CA THR A 223 -62.60 -14.23 -50.62
C THR A 223 -63.79 -14.40 -51.56
N GLU A 224 -64.29 -13.31 -52.17
CA GLU A 224 -65.37 -13.39 -53.16
C GLU A 224 -65.01 -14.25 -54.37
N GLN A 225 -63.79 -14.11 -54.89
CA GLN A 225 -63.28 -14.96 -55.98
C GLN A 225 -63.11 -16.41 -55.54
N LEU A 226 -62.59 -16.63 -54.33
CA LEU A 226 -62.39 -17.97 -53.78
C LEU A 226 -63.71 -18.72 -53.61
N VAL A 227 -64.76 -18.04 -53.12
CA VAL A 227 -66.11 -18.60 -52.98
C VAL A 227 -66.75 -18.82 -54.36
N ALA A 228 -66.60 -17.89 -55.30
CA ALA A 228 -67.14 -18.06 -56.66
C ALA A 228 -66.55 -19.29 -57.39
N ALA A 229 -65.29 -19.63 -57.10
CA ALA A 229 -64.63 -20.82 -57.62
C ALA A 229 -65.03 -22.14 -56.91
N ASN A 230 -65.69 -22.06 -55.75
CA ASN A 230 -66.03 -23.21 -54.91
C ASN A 230 -67.53 -23.22 -54.55
N SER A 231 -68.36 -23.83 -55.40
CA SER A 231 -69.83 -23.81 -55.31
C SER A 231 -70.44 -24.38 -54.02
N GLN A 232 -69.66 -25.09 -53.19
CA GLN A 232 -70.09 -25.61 -51.88
C GLN A 232 -69.95 -24.60 -50.75
N TRP A 233 -69.28 -23.47 -50.99
CA TRP A 233 -69.04 -22.41 -50.02
C TRP A 233 -69.89 -21.18 -50.37
N ALA A 234 -70.30 -20.43 -49.37
CA ALA A 234 -71.10 -19.22 -49.52
C ALA A 234 -70.70 -18.16 -48.49
N LEU A 235 -71.04 -16.90 -48.78
CA LEU A 235 -70.87 -15.79 -47.85
C LEU A 235 -72.16 -15.58 -47.04
N VAL A 236 -72.02 -15.45 -45.71
CA VAL A 236 -73.12 -15.18 -44.77
C VAL A 236 -72.73 -14.08 -43.78
N GLY A 237 -73.63 -13.61 -42.91
CA GLY A 237 -73.27 -12.61 -41.89
C GLY A 237 -72.26 -13.14 -40.85
N GLY A 238 -71.20 -12.38 -40.61
CA GLY A 238 -70.06 -12.75 -39.76
C GLY A 238 -70.20 -12.43 -38.27
N ASN A 239 -69.09 -12.59 -37.54
CA ASN A 239 -68.94 -12.38 -36.10
C ASN A 239 -68.33 -11.01 -35.81
N GLY A 240 -69.17 -9.99 -35.72
CA GLY A 240 -68.70 -8.59 -35.60
C GLY A 240 -68.15 -8.00 -36.91
N SER A 241 -68.29 -8.74 -38.02
CA SER A 241 -67.92 -8.38 -39.39
C SER A 241 -69.14 -8.55 -40.33
N PRO A 242 -69.18 -7.87 -41.50
CA PRO A 242 -70.28 -8.01 -42.46
C PRO A 242 -70.45 -9.40 -43.09
N LYS A 243 -69.39 -10.19 -43.23
CA LYS A 243 -69.34 -11.48 -43.93
C LYS A 243 -68.54 -12.53 -43.14
N ALA A 244 -68.87 -13.79 -43.40
CA ALA A 244 -68.17 -14.99 -42.96
C ALA A 244 -68.31 -16.07 -44.04
N LEU A 245 -67.43 -17.08 -43.99
CA LEU A 245 -67.47 -18.22 -44.88
C LEU A 245 -68.37 -19.32 -44.32
N ARG A 246 -69.41 -19.71 -45.04
CA ARG A 246 -70.28 -20.86 -44.75
C ARG A 246 -70.00 -22.01 -45.68
N VAL A 247 -70.05 -23.23 -45.16
CA VAL A 247 -70.07 -24.48 -45.92
C VAL A 247 -71.24 -25.35 -45.49
N SER A 248 -71.86 -26.06 -46.43
CA SER A 248 -72.88 -27.06 -46.14
C SER A 248 -72.25 -28.45 -46.02
N GLY A 249 -72.49 -29.11 -44.88
CA GLY A 249 -72.13 -30.50 -44.65
C GLY A 249 -73.23 -31.49 -45.06
N ALA A 250 -74.35 -31.02 -45.62
CA ALA A 250 -75.50 -31.86 -45.94
C ALA A 250 -75.25 -32.78 -47.14
N GLY A 251 -75.35 -34.09 -46.92
CA GLY A 251 -75.15 -35.09 -47.97
C GLY A 251 -75.63 -36.50 -47.58
N PRO A 252 -75.77 -37.42 -48.54
CA PRO A 252 -76.24 -38.79 -48.29
C PRO A 252 -75.23 -39.66 -47.51
N ALA A 253 -73.98 -39.20 -47.37
CA ALA A 253 -72.93 -39.82 -46.57
C ALA A 253 -72.03 -38.73 -45.96
N ALA A 254 -71.38 -39.03 -44.83
CA ALA A 254 -70.48 -38.08 -44.17
C ALA A 254 -69.30 -37.68 -45.07
N ALA A 255 -69.10 -36.38 -45.24
CA ALA A 255 -68.05 -35.80 -46.08
C ALA A 255 -67.23 -34.74 -45.32
N SER A 256 -66.09 -34.34 -45.87
CA SER A 256 -65.21 -33.34 -45.25
C SER A 256 -64.97 -32.14 -46.18
N PRO A 257 -66.00 -31.34 -46.51
CA PRO A 257 -65.82 -30.21 -47.42
C PRO A 257 -64.77 -29.25 -46.88
N SER A 258 -63.80 -28.91 -47.73
CA SER A 258 -62.60 -28.16 -47.36
C SER A 258 -62.35 -27.05 -48.36
N LEU A 259 -61.90 -25.89 -47.88
CA LEU A 259 -61.50 -24.76 -48.71
C LEU A 259 -60.01 -24.51 -48.55
N LEU A 260 -59.28 -24.53 -49.66
CA LEU A 260 -57.91 -24.02 -49.71
C LEU A 260 -57.98 -22.50 -49.70
N ILE A 261 -57.46 -21.87 -48.66
CA ILE A 261 -57.43 -20.41 -48.55
C ILE A 261 -56.25 -19.84 -49.31
N THR A 262 -55.04 -20.28 -48.98
CA THR A 262 -53.80 -19.74 -49.54
C THR A 262 -52.64 -20.71 -49.33
N GLU A 263 -51.50 -20.40 -49.90
CA GLU A 263 -50.22 -21.05 -49.65
C GLU A 263 -49.30 -20.11 -48.86
N LEU A 264 -48.53 -20.67 -47.92
CA LEU A 264 -47.55 -19.97 -47.10
C LEU A 264 -46.17 -20.59 -47.33
N PRO A 265 -45.14 -19.77 -47.63
CA PRO A 265 -43.76 -20.24 -47.59
C PRO A 265 -43.37 -20.56 -46.13
N VAL A 266 -42.91 -21.79 -45.88
CA VAL A 266 -42.62 -22.29 -44.53
C VAL A 266 -41.34 -23.12 -44.55
N SER A 267 -40.43 -22.89 -43.60
CA SER A 267 -39.24 -23.72 -43.41
C SER A 267 -39.44 -24.77 -42.31
N PRO A 268 -38.65 -25.87 -42.32
CA PRO A 268 -38.71 -26.88 -41.26
C PRO A 268 -38.50 -26.25 -39.88
N GLY A 269 -39.31 -26.65 -38.90
CA GLY A 269 -39.20 -26.18 -37.52
C GLY A 269 -39.83 -24.82 -37.24
N ASN A 270 -40.29 -24.07 -38.26
CA ASN A 270 -41.08 -22.85 -38.03
C ASN A 270 -42.32 -23.15 -37.19
N ARG A 271 -42.66 -22.23 -36.29
CA ARG A 271 -43.80 -22.33 -35.38
C ARG A 271 -44.83 -21.26 -35.71
N PHE A 272 -46.09 -21.65 -35.72
CA PHE A 272 -47.22 -20.78 -36.02
C PHE A 272 -48.29 -20.88 -34.94
N PHE A 273 -48.94 -19.78 -34.63
CA PHE A 273 -50.19 -19.73 -33.88
C PHE A 273 -51.33 -19.62 -34.88
N LEU A 274 -52.29 -20.54 -34.81
CA LEU A 274 -53.50 -20.57 -35.62
C LEU A 274 -54.70 -20.25 -34.74
N ALA A 275 -55.64 -19.44 -35.23
CA ALA A 275 -56.93 -19.27 -34.59
C ALA A 275 -58.02 -18.89 -35.59
N VAL A 276 -59.26 -19.32 -35.35
CA VAL A 276 -60.43 -18.95 -36.16
C VAL A 276 -61.69 -18.96 -35.29
N ASP A 277 -62.63 -18.07 -35.57
CA ASP A 277 -63.98 -18.12 -35.01
C ASP A 277 -64.84 -19.06 -35.86
N TYR A 278 -65.70 -19.84 -35.22
CA TYR A 278 -66.60 -20.76 -35.88
C TYR A 278 -67.97 -20.80 -35.22
N ARG A 279 -69.00 -21.19 -35.98
CA ARG A 279 -70.29 -21.67 -35.45
C ARG A 279 -70.86 -22.73 -36.38
N VAL A 280 -71.81 -23.52 -35.87
CA VAL A 280 -72.52 -24.52 -36.69
C VAL A 280 -74.04 -24.41 -36.50
N SER A 281 -74.81 -24.81 -37.50
CA SER A 281 -76.28 -24.79 -37.41
C SER A 281 -76.82 -25.80 -36.38
N ALA A 282 -78.06 -25.62 -35.93
CA ALA A 282 -78.69 -26.48 -34.93
C ALA A 282 -78.89 -27.94 -35.40
N ASP A 283 -79.00 -28.15 -36.70
CA ASP A 283 -79.12 -29.45 -37.37
C ASP A 283 -77.76 -30.03 -37.80
N TRP A 284 -76.64 -29.38 -37.45
CA TRP A 284 -75.32 -29.85 -37.85
C TRP A 284 -74.97 -31.20 -37.22
N VAL A 285 -74.59 -32.14 -38.07
CA VAL A 285 -74.12 -33.47 -37.69
C VAL A 285 -72.77 -33.68 -38.34
N GLY A 286 -71.70 -33.41 -37.60
CA GLY A 286 -70.32 -33.66 -38.03
C GLY A 286 -69.40 -33.97 -36.86
N ASN A 287 -68.13 -34.26 -37.15
CA ASN A 287 -67.16 -34.64 -36.13
C ASN A 287 -66.42 -33.42 -35.56
N SER A 288 -65.93 -32.52 -36.42
CA SER A 288 -65.18 -31.33 -36.00
C SER A 288 -65.14 -30.26 -37.08
N VAL A 289 -64.95 -29.01 -36.68
CA VAL A 289 -64.51 -27.94 -37.59
C VAL A 289 -63.02 -27.68 -37.37
N ARG A 290 -62.30 -27.40 -38.47
CA ARG A 290 -60.84 -27.35 -38.47
C ARG A 290 -60.32 -26.16 -39.25
N PHE A 291 -59.34 -25.49 -38.66
CA PHE A 291 -58.47 -24.54 -39.34
C PHE A 291 -57.04 -25.03 -39.25
N TYR A 292 -56.40 -25.27 -40.40
CA TYR A 292 -55.15 -26.01 -40.39
C TYR A 292 -54.17 -25.64 -41.49
N LEU A 293 -52.91 -25.88 -41.19
CA LEU A 293 -51.81 -25.86 -42.12
C LEU A 293 -51.50 -27.30 -42.55
N ARG A 294 -51.43 -27.55 -43.85
CA ARG A 294 -50.97 -28.81 -44.43
C ARG A 294 -49.55 -28.61 -44.92
N TRP A 295 -48.62 -29.34 -44.34
CA TRP A 295 -47.19 -29.22 -44.64
C TRP A 295 -46.83 -30.00 -45.90
N HIS A 296 -46.04 -29.42 -46.78
CA HIS A 296 -45.57 -30.05 -48.02
C HIS A 296 -44.05 -30.05 -48.12
N ASP A 297 -43.48 -31.11 -48.67
CA ASP A 297 -42.07 -31.16 -49.07
C ASP A 297 -41.82 -30.49 -50.44
N ALA A 298 -40.56 -30.46 -50.87
CA ALA A 298 -40.15 -29.85 -52.14
C ALA A 298 -40.73 -30.53 -53.39
N ALA A 299 -41.21 -31.76 -53.28
CA ALA A 299 -41.90 -32.47 -54.35
C ALA A 299 -43.44 -32.29 -54.29
N GLY A 300 -43.94 -31.54 -53.30
CA GLY A 300 -45.37 -31.31 -53.06
C GLY A 300 -46.06 -32.39 -52.21
N ALA A 301 -45.33 -33.39 -51.71
CA ALA A 301 -45.92 -34.47 -50.90
C ALA A 301 -46.29 -33.97 -49.49
N VAL A 302 -47.42 -34.44 -48.97
CA VAL A 302 -47.94 -34.01 -47.66
C VAL A 302 -47.15 -34.68 -46.53
N LEU A 303 -46.53 -33.87 -45.67
CA LEU A 303 -45.73 -34.32 -44.52
C LEU A 303 -46.55 -34.41 -43.22
N GLY A 304 -47.69 -33.74 -43.15
CA GLY A 304 -48.57 -33.75 -41.99
C GLY A 304 -49.43 -32.49 -41.88
N TYR A 305 -50.07 -32.31 -40.72
CA TYR A 305 -50.99 -31.19 -40.49
C TYR A 305 -50.74 -30.52 -39.13
N GLY A 306 -50.74 -29.20 -39.11
CA GLY A 306 -50.86 -28.38 -37.91
C GLY A 306 -52.28 -27.85 -37.80
N THR A 307 -53.07 -28.34 -36.84
CA THR A 307 -54.54 -28.17 -36.88
C THR A 307 -55.06 -27.54 -35.59
N ALA A 308 -55.80 -26.43 -35.70
CA ALA A 308 -56.72 -25.96 -34.66
C ALA A 308 -58.08 -26.65 -34.87
N ILE A 309 -58.49 -27.49 -33.92
CA ILE A 309 -59.67 -28.37 -34.03
C ILE A 309 -60.67 -28.02 -32.94
N ALA A 310 -61.93 -27.85 -33.32
CA ALA A 310 -63.04 -27.76 -32.38
C ALA A 310 -64.09 -28.84 -32.66
N THR A 311 -64.76 -29.31 -31.61
CA THR A 311 -65.97 -30.13 -31.67
C THR A 311 -67.15 -29.24 -31.28
N PRO A 312 -67.84 -28.61 -32.24
CA PRO A 312 -68.87 -27.62 -31.94
C PRO A 312 -70.08 -28.23 -31.24
N THR A 313 -70.77 -27.43 -30.43
CA THR A 313 -72.13 -27.77 -29.96
C THR A 313 -73.15 -27.29 -30.99
N PRO A 314 -73.99 -28.16 -31.60
CA PRO A 314 -74.98 -27.75 -32.58
C PRO A 314 -75.89 -26.63 -32.08
N GLY A 315 -76.02 -25.54 -32.86
CA GLY A 315 -76.88 -24.40 -32.54
C GLY A 315 -76.31 -23.41 -31.51
N ALA A 316 -75.08 -23.62 -31.02
CA ALA A 316 -74.39 -22.62 -30.22
C ALA A 316 -73.97 -21.40 -31.07
N ASP A 317 -73.83 -20.25 -30.41
CA ASP A 317 -73.30 -19.03 -31.04
C ASP A 317 -71.79 -19.14 -31.32
N TRP A 318 -71.20 -18.12 -31.94
CA TRP A 318 -69.78 -18.07 -32.31
C TRP A 318 -68.84 -18.40 -31.15
N ALA A 319 -67.85 -19.26 -31.44
CA ALA A 319 -66.76 -19.62 -30.53
C ALA A 319 -65.42 -19.57 -31.27
N ARG A 320 -64.30 -19.41 -30.53
CA ARG A 320 -62.95 -19.36 -31.12
C ARG A 320 -62.18 -20.64 -30.82
N VAL A 321 -61.51 -21.19 -31.82
CA VAL A 321 -60.51 -22.25 -31.65
C VAL A 321 -59.13 -21.68 -31.94
N SER A 322 -58.12 -22.07 -31.15
CA SER A 322 -56.74 -21.70 -31.40
C SER A 322 -55.76 -22.83 -31.07
N GLN A 323 -54.61 -22.85 -31.74
CA GLN A 323 -53.54 -23.82 -31.49
C GLN A 323 -52.17 -23.32 -31.96
N GLN A 324 -51.10 -23.66 -31.25
CA GLN A 324 -49.73 -23.52 -31.77
C GLN A 324 -49.29 -24.80 -32.49
N VAL A 325 -48.70 -24.64 -33.67
CA VAL A 325 -48.32 -25.73 -34.56
C VAL A 325 -46.88 -25.53 -35.06
N GLN A 326 -46.18 -26.62 -35.35
CA GLN A 326 -44.80 -26.59 -35.83
C GLN A 326 -44.65 -27.36 -37.13
N ALA A 327 -43.93 -26.79 -38.09
CA ALA A 327 -43.61 -27.44 -39.35
C ALA A 327 -42.63 -28.61 -39.13
N PRO A 328 -42.94 -29.83 -39.61
CA PRO A 328 -42.05 -30.98 -39.50
C PRO A 328 -40.78 -30.82 -40.35
N ALA A 329 -39.79 -31.69 -40.12
CA ALA A 329 -38.59 -31.76 -40.93
C ALA A 329 -38.93 -31.97 -42.42
N GLY A 330 -38.22 -31.28 -43.32
CA GLY A 330 -38.42 -31.38 -44.76
C GLY A 330 -39.54 -30.50 -45.35
N THR A 331 -40.30 -29.77 -44.53
CA THR A 331 -41.32 -28.82 -45.01
C THR A 331 -40.69 -27.67 -45.78
N VAL A 332 -41.21 -27.33 -46.96
CA VAL A 332 -40.82 -26.13 -47.71
C VAL A 332 -41.97 -25.17 -47.99
N THR A 333 -43.21 -25.67 -47.94
CA THR A 333 -44.42 -24.87 -48.11
C THR A 333 -45.55 -25.44 -47.26
N ALA A 334 -46.52 -24.60 -46.91
CA ALA A 334 -47.72 -25.00 -46.19
C ALA A 334 -48.96 -24.44 -46.89
N THR A 335 -49.99 -25.26 -47.07
CA THR A 335 -51.29 -24.78 -47.55
C THR A 335 -52.24 -24.55 -46.37
N VAL A 336 -53.01 -23.46 -46.41
CA VAL A 336 -53.94 -23.02 -45.36
C VAL A 336 -55.36 -23.49 -45.69
N TRP A 337 -56.04 -24.14 -44.75
CA TRP A 337 -57.34 -24.77 -45.00
C TRP A 337 -58.36 -24.50 -43.91
N LEU A 338 -59.61 -24.31 -44.33
CA LEU A 338 -60.81 -24.45 -43.50
C LEU A 338 -61.54 -25.74 -43.87
N GLN A 339 -62.11 -26.43 -42.90
CA GLN A 339 -62.81 -27.69 -43.14
C GLN A 339 -63.93 -27.92 -42.12
N ASP A 340 -65.07 -28.37 -42.62
CA ASP A 340 -66.08 -29.06 -41.83
C ASP A 340 -65.85 -30.57 -42.00
N PHE A 341 -65.48 -31.28 -40.94
CA PHE A 341 -64.95 -32.65 -41.02
C PHE A 341 -66.01 -33.69 -40.68
N GLN A 342 -66.21 -34.65 -41.60
CA GLN A 342 -67.15 -35.77 -41.47
C GLN A 342 -68.58 -35.31 -41.16
N ALA A 343 -69.04 -34.25 -41.82
CA ALA A 343 -70.40 -33.74 -41.70
C ALA A 343 -71.35 -34.44 -42.69
N SER A 344 -72.57 -34.72 -42.24
CA SER A 344 -73.67 -35.29 -43.05
C SER A 344 -74.95 -34.44 -43.05
N ALA A 345 -75.04 -33.42 -42.18
CA ALA A 345 -76.17 -32.49 -42.09
C ALA A 345 -75.72 -31.12 -41.55
N GLY A 346 -76.54 -30.08 -41.78
CA GLY A 346 -76.30 -28.71 -41.33
C GLY A 346 -75.15 -27.97 -42.02
N THR A 347 -74.76 -26.83 -41.44
CA THR A 347 -73.75 -25.90 -42.00
C THR A 347 -72.73 -25.47 -40.94
N ALA A 348 -71.50 -25.18 -41.36
CA ALA A 348 -70.47 -24.57 -40.52
C ALA A 348 -70.03 -23.21 -41.09
N ASP A 349 -69.89 -22.21 -40.21
CA ASP A 349 -69.43 -20.87 -40.55
C ASP A 349 -68.06 -20.60 -39.90
N PHE A 350 -67.21 -19.82 -40.58
CA PHE A 350 -65.86 -19.44 -40.15
C PHE A 350 -65.61 -17.95 -40.33
N ASP A 351 -64.94 -17.33 -39.36
CA ASP A 351 -64.62 -15.90 -39.37
C ASP A 351 -63.35 -15.56 -38.55
N ASN A 352 -62.84 -14.33 -38.67
CA ASN A 352 -61.73 -13.77 -37.88
C ASN A 352 -60.49 -14.69 -37.80
N ALA A 353 -60.05 -15.22 -38.94
CA ALA A 353 -58.94 -16.15 -39.07
C ALA A 353 -57.56 -15.49 -38.82
N GLU A 354 -56.70 -16.19 -38.11
CA GLU A 354 -55.42 -15.68 -37.64
C GLU A 354 -54.31 -16.71 -37.75
N ILE A 355 -53.21 -16.31 -38.39
CA ILE A 355 -51.96 -17.05 -38.46
C ILE A 355 -50.84 -16.10 -38.05
N ARG A 356 -50.07 -16.42 -37.01
CA ARG A 356 -48.89 -15.64 -36.62
C ARG A 356 -47.66 -16.52 -36.47
N THR A 357 -46.47 -16.00 -36.76
CA THR A 357 -45.20 -16.65 -36.43
C THR A 357 -44.94 -16.61 -34.92
N VAL A 358 -44.46 -17.71 -34.33
CA VAL A 358 -44.01 -17.76 -32.93
C VAL A 358 -42.48 -17.68 -32.89
N VAL A 359 -41.94 -16.65 -32.24
CA VAL A 359 -40.48 -16.47 -32.07
C VAL A 359 -39.96 -17.49 -31.05
N GLY A 360 -39.17 -18.45 -31.53
CA GLY A 360 -38.51 -19.46 -30.68
C GLY A 360 -37.16 -18.98 -30.15
N ALA A 361 -36.60 -19.73 -29.19
CA ALA A 361 -35.23 -19.51 -28.71
C ALA A 361 -34.23 -19.59 -29.88
N GLY A 362 -33.32 -18.60 -29.97
CA GLY A 362 -32.31 -18.52 -31.03
C GLY A 362 -32.67 -17.65 -32.24
N MET A 363 -33.90 -17.11 -32.31
CA MET A 363 -34.30 -16.13 -33.33
C MET A 363 -34.03 -14.66 -32.94
N VAL A 364 -33.38 -14.46 -31.79
CA VAL A 364 -32.91 -13.15 -31.34
C VAL A 364 -31.44 -13.05 -31.74
N LEU A 365 -31.09 -12.01 -32.50
CA LEU A 365 -29.69 -11.76 -32.85
C LEU A 365 -28.91 -11.42 -31.58
N ALA A 366 -27.61 -11.75 -31.56
CA ALA A 366 -26.75 -11.24 -30.49
C ALA A 366 -26.84 -9.71 -30.44
N GLU A 367 -26.95 -9.15 -29.23
CA GLU A 367 -27.01 -7.71 -28.96
C GLU A 367 -28.25 -6.97 -29.47
N SER A 368 -29.24 -7.66 -30.06
CA SER A 368 -30.46 -7.00 -30.57
C SER A 368 -31.49 -6.64 -29.50
N ILE A 369 -31.21 -6.95 -28.21
CA ILE A 369 -32.07 -6.59 -27.07
C ILE A 369 -31.38 -5.49 -26.27
N GLY A 370 -31.84 -4.26 -26.46
CA GLY A 370 -31.43 -3.10 -25.68
C GLY A 370 -32.42 -2.79 -24.55
N THR A 371 -32.30 -1.59 -24.01
CA THR A 371 -33.16 -1.13 -22.90
C THR A 371 -34.58 -0.82 -23.34
N LEU A 372 -34.81 -0.50 -24.63
CA LEU A 372 -36.15 -0.21 -25.17
C LEU A 372 -36.98 -1.48 -25.35
N GLU A 373 -36.31 -2.59 -25.62
CA GLU A 373 -36.91 -3.92 -25.80
C GLU A 373 -37.26 -4.60 -24.46
N LEU A 374 -36.74 -4.07 -23.34
CA LEU A 374 -37.03 -4.53 -21.99
C LEU A 374 -37.95 -3.53 -21.26
N ALA A 375 -39.21 -3.92 -21.05
CA ALA A 375 -40.08 -3.14 -20.18
C ALA A 375 -39.50 -3.04 -18.76
N ALA A 376 -39.78 -1.94 -18.06
CA ALA A 376 -39.35 -1.77 -16.67
C ALA A 376 -39.82 -2.97 -15.81
N GLN A 377 -38.94 -3.49 -14.96
CA GLN A 377 -39.19 -4.65 -14.09
C GLN A 377 -39.51 -5.96 -14.82
N SER A 378 -39.31 -6.03 -16.15
CA SER A 378 -39.58 -7.25 -16.91
C SER A 378 -38.62 -8.39 -16.57
N VAL A 379 -37.44 -8.11 -16.02
CA VAL A 379 -36.48 -9.10 -15.50
C VAL A 379 -36.54 -9.10 -13.98
N THR A 380 -37.30 -10.04 -13.41
CA THR A 380 -37.38 -10.28 -11.95
C THR A 380 -36.39 -11.37 -11.53
N GLY A 381 -36.09 -11.48 -10.24
CA GLY A 381 -35.17 -12.51 -9.72
C GLY A 381 -35.55 -13.95 -10.10
N GLU A 382 -36.85 -14.25 -10.22
CA GLU A 382 -37.35 -15.56 -10.67
C GLU A 382 -37.02 -15.88 -12.14
N LYS A 383 -36.83 -14.85 -12.96
CA LYS A 383 -36.44 -14.98 -14.38
C LYS A 383 -34.93 -15.12 -14.55
N VAL A 384 -34.15 -15.01 -13.47
CA VAL A 384 -32.70 -15.19 -13.45
C VAL A 384 -32.39 -16.57 -12.89
N VAL A 385 -31.68 -17.39 -13.66
CA VAL A 385 -31.25 -18.72 -13.22
C VAL A 385 -30.27 -18.59 -12.05
N ALA A 386 -30.43 -19.43 -11.02
CA ALA A 386 -29.53 -19.42 -9.88
C ALA A 386 -28.06 -19.55 -10.30
N LYS A 387 -27.19 -18.67 -9.78
CA LYS A 387 -25.75 -18.60 -10.06
C LYS A 387 -25.35 -18.22 -11.50
N SER A 388 -26.28 -17.73 -12.33
CA SER A 388 -25.93 -17.28 -13.68
C SER A 388 -25.22 -15.92 -13.71
N LEU A 389 -25.34 -15.12 -12.63
CA LEU A 389 -24.63 -13.85 -12.47
C LEU A 389 -23.32 -14.07 -11.70
N THR A 390 -22.18 -13.74 -12.33
CA THR A 390 -20.85 -13.75 -11.71
C THR A 390 -20.36 -12.32 -11.50
N ALA A 391 -19.17 -12.17 -10.91
CA ALA A 391 -18.55 -10.86 -10.70
C ALA A 391 -18.30 -10.10 -12.02
N ARG A 392 -18.21 -10.79 -13.17
CA ARG A 392 -18.02 -10.16 -14.48
C ARG A 392 -19.24 -9.34 -14.89
N GLU A 393 -20.44 -9.82 -14.59
CA GLU A 393 -21.71 -9.18 -14.96
C GLU A 393 -22.09 -8.02 -14.02
N VAL A 394 -21.41 -7.89 -12.88
CA VAL A 394 -21.66 -6.84 -11.89
C VAL A 394 -20.64 -5.72 -12.07
N LYS A 395 -21.10 -4.56 -12.54
CA LYS A 395 -20.27 -3.37 -12.65
C LYS A 395 -19.79 -2.92 -11.26
N ALA A 396 -18.52 -2.52 -11.14
CA ALA A 396 -18.00 -1.93 -9.91
C ALA A 396 -18.89 -0.74 -9.46
N LEU A 397 -19.23 -0.71 -8.17
CA LEU A 397 -20.10 0.30 -7.53
C LEU A 397 -21.57 0.31 -7.96
N SER A 398 -22.04 -0.69 -8.70
CA SER A 398 -23.46 -0.79 -9.08
C SER A 398 -24.37 -1.30 -7.96
N LEU A 399 -23.80 -1.94 -6.94
CA LEU A 399 -24.51 -2.36 -5.74
C LEU A 399 -24.15 -1.43 -4.59
N THR A 400 -25.14 -0.77 -4.01
CA THR A 400 -25.02 0.01 -2.78
C THR A 400 -25.53 -0.80 -1.58
N GLY A 401 -25.54 -0.21 -0.38
CA GLY A 401 -26.03 -0.89 0.82
C GLY A 401 -27.49 -1.30 0.73
N ASP A 402 -28.31 -0.55 -0.02
CA ASP A 402 -29.76 -0.78 -0.13
C ASP A 402 -30.08 -2.02 -0.98
N GLU A 403 -29.22 -2.37 -1.94
CA GLU A 403 -29.36 -3.58 -2.77
C GLU A 403 -28.88 -4.86 -2.05
N ILE A 404 -28.31 -4.73 -0.84
CA ILE A 404 -27.80 -5.87 -0.07
C ILE A 404 -28.74 -6.12 1.10
N ALA A 405 -29.50 -7.22 1.03
CA ALA A 405 -30.36 -7.62 2.13
C ALA A 405 -29.57 -7.86 3.43
N THR A 406 -30.18 -7.53 4.57
CA THR A 406 -29.62 -7.80 5.89
C THR A 406 -29.25 -9.29 6.04
N ASN A 407 -28.17 -9.58 6.78
CA ASN A 407 -27.61 -10.92 6.95
C ASN A 407 -27.04 -11.61 5.68
N THR A 408 -26.91 -10.89 4.56
CA THR A 408 -26.24 -11.45 3.36
C THR A 408 -24.72 -11.53 3.53
N LEU A 409 -24.09 -10.59 4.25
CA LEU A 409 -22.63 -10.56 4.48
C LEU A 409 -22.28 -11.09 5.88
N THR A 410 -22.59 -12.37 6.15
CA THR A 410 -22.17 -13.03 7.41
C THR A 410 -20.69 -13.46 7.36
N ALA A 411 -20.08 -13.73 8.52
CA ALA A 411 -18.68 -14.14 8.62
C ALA A 411 -18.32 -15.33 7.69
N ARG A 412 -19.23 -16.27 7.45
CA ARG A 412 -19.01 -17.41 6.53
C ARG A 412 -18.86 -16.97 5.06
N ASN A 413 -19.41 -15.81 4.70
CA ASN A 413 -19.41 -15.24 3.36
C ASN A 413 -18.24 -14.26 3.16
N ILE A 414 -17.42 -14.04 4.18
CA ILE A 414 -16.26 -13.14 4.18
C ILE A 414 -15.00 -13.99 4.33
N ALA A 415 -14.15 -14.01 3.33
CA ALA A 415 -12.88 -14.71 3.42
C ALA A 415 -11.97 -14.06 4.47
N ALA A 416 -11.28 -14.86 5.28
CA ALA A 416 -10.33 -14.34 6.27
C ALA A 416 -9.25 -13.47 5.57
N GLY A 417 -9.09 -12.23 6.04
CA GLY A 417 -8.16 -11.25 5.46
C GLY A 417 -8.70 -10.43 4.27
N SER A 418 -9.94 -10.67 3.80
CA SER A 418 -10.53 -9.85 2.72
C SER A 418 -10.92 -8.43 3.16
N LEU A 419 -10.99 -8.20 4.48
CA LEU A 419 -11.22 -6.90 5.09
C LEU A 419 -9.98 -6.51 5.91
N SER A 420 -9.38 -5.35 5.60
CA SER A 420 -8.31 -4.79 6.41
C SER A 420 -8.88 -3.94 7.55
N ALA A 421 -8.21 -3.90 8.71
CA ALA A 421 -8.63 -3.06 9.83
C ALA A 421 -8.77 -1.57 9.46
N SER A 422 -7.98 -1.08 8.50
CA SER A 422 -8.10 0.28 7.95
C SER A 422 -9.39 0.54 7.17
N ARG A 423 -10.10 -0.52 6.76
CA ARG A 423 -11.38 -0.46 6.04
C ARG A 423 -12.57 -0.80 6.94
N LEU A 424 -12.30 -1.21 8.18
CA LEU A 424 -13.29 -1.34 9.24
C LEU A 424 -13.19 -0.07 10.10
N ALA A 425 -14.10 0.87 9.92
CA ALA A 425 -14.14 2.06 10.77
C ALA A 425 -14.59 1.65 12.19
N ILE A 426 -13.64 1.26 13.04
CA ILE A 426 -13.86 1.05 14.48
C ILE A 426 -13.43 2.34 15.20
N GLY A 427 -14.16 3.43 14.96
CA GLY A 427 -13.93 4.76 15.56
C GLY A 427 -12.59 5.44 15.19
N THR A 428 -12.23 6.51 15.93
CA THR A 428 -11.02 7.32 15.66
C THR A 428 -9.78 6.61 16.21
N ASN A 429 -8.88 6.13 15.35
CA ASN A 429 -7.66 5.41 15.74
C ASN A 429 -7.90 4.19 16.66
N GLY A 430 -8.99 3.44 16.41
CA GLY A 430 -9.35 2.26 17.20
C GLY A 430 -9.98 2.58 18.58
N ASN A 431 -10.36 3.83 18.81
CA ASN A 431 -11.14 4.26 19.98
C ASN A 431 -12.61 4.44 19.58
N LEU A 432 -13.53 3.83 20.32
CA LEU A 432 -14.97 3.97 20.10
C LEU A 432 -15.49 5.36 20.50
N VAL A 433 -14.74 6.12 21.30
CA VAL A 433 -15.09 7.51 21.62
C VAL A 433 -14.66 8.40 20.45
N GLY A 434 -15.64 9.00 19.76
CA GLY A 434 -15.41 9.81 18.56
C GLY A 434 -14.68 11.14 18.80
N ASP A 435 -14.92 11.79 19.94
CA ASP A 435 -14.29 13.06 20.34
C ASP A 435 -13.64 12.93 21.73
N PRO A 436 -12.54 12.16 21.85
CA PRO A 436 -12.00 11.76 23.14
C PRO A 436 -11.31 12.89 23.93
N SER A 437 -10.90 13.96 23.23
CA SER A 437 -10.23 15.14 23.80
C SER A 437 -11.01 16.45 23.59
N TYR A 438 -12.28 16.35 23.17
CA TYR A 438 -13.22 17.48 23.02
C TYR A 438 -12.80 18.57 22.02
N GLU A 439 -11.98 18.22 21.04
CA GLU A 439 -11.42 19.17 20.07
C GLU A 439 -12.37 19.41 18.88
N THR A 440 -13.28 18.47 18.61
CA THR A 440 -14.13 18.53 17.41
C THR A 440 -15.30 19.50 17.54
N GLY A 441 -15.61 19.94 18.77
CA GLY A 441 -16.76 20.78 19.08
C GLY A 441 -18.10 20.04 19.13
N VAL A 442 -18.15 18.73 18.82
CA VAL A 442 -19.38 17.93 18.82
C VAL A 442 -20.01 17.89 20.22
N ILE A 443 -19.22 17.61 21.25
CA ILE A 443 -19.71 17.60 22.64
C ILE A 443 -20.11 19.01 23.09
N ALA A 444 -19.32 20.03 22.75
CA ALA A 444 -19.63 21.42 23.09
C ALA A 444 -20.97 21.88 22.50
N ALA A 445 -21.26 21.54 21.24
CA ALA A 445 -22.52 21.85 20.58
C ALA A 445 -23.71 21.11 21.21
N GLY A 446 -23.54 19.83 21.58
CA GLY A 446 -24.56 19.04 22.26
C GLY A 446 -24.93 19.58 23.64
N LEU A 447 -23.94 20.05 24.41
CA LEU A 447 -24.13 20.67 25.70
C LEU A 447 -24.87 22.02 25.58
N ALA A 448 -24.49 22.85 24.60
CA ALA A 448 -25.12 24.16 24.37
C ALA A 448 -26.62 24.07 24.04
N ALA A 449 -27.08 22.95 23.46
CA ALA A 449 -28.47 22.74 23.08
C ALA A 449 -29.35 22.16 24.23
N SER A 450 -28.76 21.66 25.32
CA SER A 450 -29.50 20.80 26.25
C SER A 450 -29.12 20.94 27.74
N GLN A 451 -28.07 21.70 28.10
CA GLN A 451 -27.57 21.79 29.48
C GLN A 451 -27.08 23.20 29.86
N ASP A 452 -27.10 23.51 31.15
CA ASP A 452 -26.63 24.79 31.70
C ASP A 452 -25.09 24.89 31.62
N PRO A 453 -24.53 25.90 30.93
CA PRO A 453 -23.08 26.09 30.79
C PRO A 453 -22.36 26.35 32.12
N ALA A 454 -23.08 26.79 33.16
CA ALA A 454 -22.51 26.88 34.51
C ALA A 454 -22.19 25.50 35.10
N ILE A 455 -22.87 24.45 34.64
CA ILE A 455 -22.71 23.07 35.11
C ILE A 455 -21.74 22.27 34.23
N PHE A 456 -21.95 22.30 32.92
CA PHE A 456 -21.17 21.54 31.94
C PHE A 456 -20.57 22.48 30.90
N ALA A 457 -19.26 22.42 30.68
CA ALA A 457 -18.62 23.23 29.66
C ALA A 457 -17.40 22.53 29.06
N VAL A 458 -17.19 22.66 27.76
CA VAL A 458 -15.90 22.37 27.14
C VAL A 458 -15.07 23.65 27.14
N GLU A 459 -13.91 23.61 27.77
CA GLU A 459 -13.04 24.78 28.01
C GLU A 459 -11.56 24.45 27.76
N ASP A 460 -10.69 25.47 27.75
CA ASP A 460 -9.26 25.29 27.50
C ASP A 460 -8.50 24.66 28.70
N GLY A 461 -7.36 24.05 28.39
CA GLY A 461 -6.38 23.57 29.37
C GLY A 461 -6.49 22.08 29.69
N GLY A 462 -6.63 21.26 28.65
CA GLY A 462 -6.58 19.80 28.70
C GLY A 462 -5.22 19.21 29.08
N ASN A 463 -5.14 17.88 29.13
CA ASN A 463 -3.93 17.12 29.45
C ASN A 463 -3.22 16.71 28.15
N ASN A 464 -2.18 17.47 27.76
CA ASN A 464 -1.51 17.33 26.46
C ASN A 464 -2.46 17.54 25.25
N SER A 465 -3.59 18.22 25.46
CA SER A 465 -4.57 18.63 24.47
C SER A 465 -4.95 20.11 24.70
N ALA A 466 -5.74 20.71 23.82
CA ALA A 466 -6.18 22.09 24.00
C ALA A 466 -7.42 22.19 24.89
N LYS A 467 -8.37 21.26 24.76
CA LYS A 467 -9.70 21.31 25.39
C LYS A 467 -9.88 20.26 26.50
N ARG A 468 -10.87 20.48 27.36
CA ARG A 468 -11.32 19.56 28.41
C ARG A 468 -12.80 19.76 28.69
N LEU A 469 -13.46 18.73 29.24
CA LEU A 469 -14.81 18.86 29.77
C LEU A 469 -14.79 19.19 31.27
N ARG A 470 -15.47 20.26 31.68
CA ARG A 470 -15.78 20.60 33.07
C ARG A 470 -17.16 20.08 33.47
N ILE A 471 -17.26 19.50 34.66
CA ILE A 471 -18.51 19.14 35.33
C ILE A 471 -18.47 19.67 36.76
N THR A 472 -19.42 20.55 37.11
CA THR A 472 -19.57 21.07 38.48
C THR A 472 -20.53 20.18 39.28
N PRO A 473 -20.18 19.74 40.51
CA PRO A 473 -21.07 18.94 41.36
C PRO A 473 -22.29 19.74 41.85
N ALA A 474 -23.30 19.04 42.34
CA ALA A 474 -24.39 19.64 43.12
C ALA A 474 -24.79 18.74 44.30
N PRO A 475 -25.22 19.31 45.44
CA PRO A 475 -25.67 18.51 46.58
C PRO A 475 -26.88 17.66 46.17
N GLY A 476 -26.87 16.38 46.50
CA GLY A 476 -28.00 15.49 46.23
C GLY A 476 -28.13 15.03 44.77
N ALA A 477 -27.19 15.34 43.87
CA ALA A 477 -27.33 15.07 42.44
C ALA A 477 -26.12 14.35 41.81
N TYR A 478 -26.40 13.40 40.91
CA TYR A 478 -25.41 12.81 40.01
C TYR A 478 -25.48 13.47 38.63
N ARG A 479 -24.37 14.08 38.20
CA ARG A 479 -24.26 14.82 36.92
C ARG A 479 -23.32 14.07 35.99
N TRP A 480 -23.73 13.86 34.74
CA TRP A 480 -22.94 13.10 33.77
C TRP A 480 -23.13 13.61 32.35
N VAL A 481 -22.13 13.32 31.52
CA VAL A 481 -22.14 13.52 30.06
C VAL A 481 -21.98 12.17 29.39
N GLN A 482 -22.82 11.90 28.40
CA GLN A 482 -22.80 10.68 27.59
C GLN A 482 -22.26 10.98 26.20
N HIS A 483 -21.36 10.11 25.76
CA HIS A 483 -20.82 10.13 24.42
C HIS A 483 -21.66 9.26 23.49
N ALA A 484 -21.42 9.37 22.18
CA ALA A 484 -22.14 8.61 21.16
C ALA A 484 -22.12 7.09 21.46
N THR A 485 -23.24 6.43 21.14
CA THR A 485 -23.33 4.97 21.20
C THR A 485 -22.51 4.34 20.08
N SER A 486 -21.88 3.23 20.40
CA SER A 486 -21.08 2.42 19.47
C SER A 486 -21.57 0.97 19.50
N PRO A 487 -21.53 0.25 18.37
CA PRO A 487 -21.86 -1.16 18.35
C PRO A 487 -20.83 -1.97 19.16
N VAL A 488 -21.33 -2.94 19.93
CA VAL A 488 -20.52 -3.88 20.72
C VAL A 488 -21.15 -5.28 20.62
N LEU A 489 -20.38 -6.34 20.85
CA LEU A 489 -20.93 -7.71 20.89
C LEU A 489 -20.97 -8.26 22.32
N PRO A 490 -21.96 -9.10 22.67
CA PRO A 490 -21.96 -9.80 23.94
C PRO A 490 -20.69 -10.63 24.14
N GLY A 491 -20.07 -10.53 25.32
CA GLY A 491 -18.84 -11.24 25.66
C GLY A 491 -17.55 -10.55 25.22
N ASP A 492 -17.62 -9.54 24.34
CA ASP A 492 -16.45 -8.72 24.00
C ASP A 492 -15.96 -7.95 25.24
N ARG A 493 -14.68 -7.58 25.21
CA ARG A 493 -14.06 -6.82 26.30
C ARG A 493 -13.53 -5.50 25.79
N TYR A 494 -13.75 -4.46 26.57
CA TYR A 494 -13.31 -3.11 26.26
C TYR A 494 -12.52 -2.52 27.42
N TRP A 495 -11.38 -1.93 27.08
CA TRP A 495 -10.63 -1.04 27.94
C TRP A 495 -11.31 0.32 27.91
N ILE A 496 -11.75 0.80 29.08
CA ILE A 496 -12.22 2.18 29.23
C ILE A 496 -11.24 2.96 30.08
N ALA A 497 -11.01 4.22 29.72
CA ALA A 497 -10.16 5.10 30.51
C ALA A 497 -10.49 6.58 30.31
N ALA A 498 -10.09 7.42 31.26
CA ALA A 498 -10.16 8.87 31.15
C ALA A 498 -9.08 9.51 32.03
N ASP A 499 -8.61 10.68 31.61
CA ASP A 499 -7.85 11.56 32.48
C ASP A 499 -8.83 12.46 33.21
N TYR A 500 -8.68 12.60 34.52
CA TYR A 500 -9.48 13.52 35.32
C TYR A 500 -8.59 14.37 36.23
N LYS A 501 -9.07 15.55 36.59
CA LYS A 501 -8.54 16.33 37.71
C LYS A 501 -9.67 17.06 38.39
N THR A 502 -9.50 17.46 39.64
CA THR A 502 -10.47 18.34 40.30
C THR A 502 -9.83 19.64 40.74
N THR A 503 -10.65 20.66 40.98
CA THR A 503 -10.17 21.87 41.65
C THR A 503 -9.80 21.57 43.10
N ALA A 504 -9.00 22.45 43.71
CA ALA A 504 -8.54 22.27 45.08
C ALA A 504 -9.65 22.34 46.14
N ASP A 505 -10.74 23.03 45.83
CA ASP A 505 -11.95 23.18 46.63
C ASP A 505 -13.04 22.15 46.29
N PHE A 506 -12.72 21.11 45.53
CA PHE A 506 -13.69 20.11 45.11
C PHE A 506 -14.23 19.30 46.29
N THR A 507 -15.55 19.32 46.47
CA THR A 507 -16.25 18.58 47.55
C THR A 507 -17.36 17.66 47.02
N GLY A 508 -17.29 17.27 45.75
CA GLY A 508 -18.13 16.19 45.21
C GLY A 508 -17.76 14.84 45.84
N ALA A 509 -18.75 13.95 45.99
CA ALA A 509 -18.57 12.65 46.62
C ALA A 509 -17.74 11.67 45.77
N SER A 510 -17.86 11.72 44.44
CA SER A 510 -16.99 10.89 43.57
C SER A 510 -16.91 11.42 42.13
N VAL A 511 -15.85 11.00 41.43
CA VAL A 511 -15.71 11.07 39.98
C VAL A 511 -15.96 9.68 39.38
N LYS A 512 -16.66 9.61 38.24
CA LYS A 512 -17.19 8.36 37.68
C LYS A 512 -16.90 8.25 36.18
N LEU A 513 -16.57 7.04 35.72
CA LEU A 513 -16.43 6.67 34.31
C LEU A 513 -17.12 5.31 34.09
N PHE A 514 -18.08 5.23 33.17
CA PHE A 514 -18.89 4.04 32.91
C PHE A 514 -19.03 3.73 31.43
N LEU A 515 -19.16 2.44 31.11
CA LEU A 515 -19.69 1.94 29.86
C LEU A 515 -21.15 1.52 30.09
N GLY A 516 -22.10 2.21 29.46
CA GLY A 516 -23.51 1.83 29.46
C GLY A 516 -23.80 0.78 28.40
N PHE A 517 -24.73 -0.15 28.68
CA PHE A 517 -25.09 -1.26 27.80
C PHE A 517 -26.56 -1.19 27.38
N TYR A 518 -26.84 -1.43 26.10
CA TYR A 518 -28.18 -1.39 25.52
C TYR A 518 -28.42 -2.52 24.53
N ASP A 519 -29.68 -2.91 24.39
CA ASP A 519 -30.14 -3.85 23.36
C ASP A 519 -30.30 -3.17 21.99
N GLU A 520 -30.77 -3.94 21.00
CA GLU A 520 -30.94 -3.47 19.62
C GLU A 520 -32.00 -2.35 19.50
N ALA A 521 -33.00 -2.36 20.39
CA ALA A 521 -34.05 -1.33 20.46
C ALA A 521 -33.58 -0.07 21.20
N GLY A 522 -32.36 -0.04 21.74
CA GLY A 522 -31.83 1.05 22.54
C GLY A 522 -32.30 1.05 24.00
N THR A 523 -32.88 -0.05 24.48
CA THR A 523 -33.27 -0.21 25.89
C THR A 523 -32.03 -0.43 26.74
N ARG A 524 -31.92 0.30 27.87
CA ARG A 524 -30.77 0.16 28.77
C ARG A 524 -30.82 -1.16 29.53
N LEU A 525 -29.78 -1.98 29.37
CA LEU A 525 -29.59 -3.24 30.07
C LEU A 525 -28.78 -3.06 31.37
N GLY A 526 -27.87 -2.09 31.41
CA GLY A 526 -27.03 -1.84 32.57
C GLY A 526 -25.89 -0.85 32.31
N SER A 527 -24.93 -0.84 33.21
CA SER A 527 -23.62 -0.19 33.03
C SER A 527 -22.59 -0.78 33.98
N ASP A 528 -21.34 -0.77 33.58
CA ASP A 528 -20.19 -1.14 34.41
C ASP A 528 -19.09 -0.08 34.29
N GLY A 529 -18.23 0.07 35.29
CA GLY A 529 -17.18 1.09 35.31
C GLY A 529 -16.60 1.44 36.67
N ILE A 530 -15.93 2.59 36.70
CA ILE A 530 -15.04 3.05 37.77
C ILE A 530 -15.73 4.15 38.58
N ILE A 531 -15.61 4.05 39.90
CA ILE A 531 -16.01 5.08 40.86
C ILE A 531 -14.79 5.47 41.70
N VAL A 532 -14.38 6.73 41.61
CA VAL A 532 -13.33 7.32 42.46
C VAL A 532 -13.99 8.03 43.62
N SER A 533 -14.14 7.34 44.75
CA SER A 533 -14.84 7.85 45.95
C SER A 533 -14.05 8.87 46.76
N ALA A 534 -12.76 9.07 46.45
CA ALA A 534 -11.91 10.11 47.06
C ALA A 534 -10.99 10.72 45.99
N PRO A 535 -11.51 11.62 45.11
CA PRO A 535 -10.72 12.24 44.05
C PRO A 535 -9.57 13.09 44.61
N VAL A 536 -8.42 13.08 43.94
CA VAL A 536 -7.27 13.91 44.34
C VAL A 536 -7.54 15.38 44.00
N THR A 537 -7.43 16.26 45.00
CA THR A 537 -7.77 17.69 44.92
C THR A 537 -6.54 18.61 44.90
N ASP A 538 -5.42 18.18 44.33
CA ASP A 538 -4.20 19.02 44.22
C ASP A 538 -4.08 19.75 42.87
N GLY A 539 -5.10 19.60 42.00
CA GLY A 539 -5.13 20.19 40.67
C GLY A 539 -4.31 19.43 39.61
N THR A 540 -3.74 18.27 39.95
CA THR A 540 -2.97 17.43 39.02
C THR A 540 -3.88 16.48 38.23
N TRP A 541 -3.48 16.17 37.00
CA TRP A 541 -4.16 15.17 36.17
C TRP A 541 -3.88 13.76 36.66
N GLN A 542 -4.93 12.97 36.78
CA GLN A 542 -4.96 11.59 37.24
C GLN A 542 -5.57 10.71 36.14
N ARG A 543 -5.04 9.51 35.95
CA ARG A 543 -5.59 8.52 34.99
C ARG A 543 -6.48 7.52 35.72
N ILE A 544 -7.67 7.26 35.18
CA ILE A 544 -8.52 6.14 35.61
C ILE A 544 -8.78 5.21 34.45
N SER A 545 -8.78 3.90 34.72
CA SER A 545 -8.99 2.90 33.69
C SER A 545 -9.45 1.54 34.22
N GLN A 546 -10.17 0.78 33.39
CA GLN A 546 -10.69 -0.55 33.72
C GLN A 546 -10.99 -1.33 32.44
N VAL A 547 -10.81 -2.66 32.48
CA VAL A 547 -11.35 -3.57 31.46
C VAL A 547 -12.75 -4.02 31.85
N ILE A 548 -13.69 -3.89 30.92
CA ILE A 548 -15.10 -4.23 31.09
C ILE A 548 -15.47 -5.34 30.12
N THR A 549 -16.29 -6.30 30.56
CA THR A 549 -16.88 -7.34 29.72
C THR A 549 -18.31 -6.97 29.36
N VAL A 550 -18.65 -7.03 28.07
CA VAL A 550 -19.98 -6.71 27.57
C VAL A 550 -20.96 -7.82 27.98
N PRO A 551 -22.06 -7.50 28.68
CA PRO A 551 -23.01 -8.52 29.14
C PRO A 551 -23.83 -9.12 28.00
N ALA A 552 -24.43 -10.29 28.25
CA ALA A 552 -25.33 -10.96 27.33
C ALA A 552 -26.44 -10.02 26.80
N ASN A 553 -26.89 -10.25 25.55
CA ASN A 553 -27.95 -9.49 24.87
C ASN A 553 -27.65 -8.00 24.59
N THR A 554 -26.41 -7.54 24.83
CA THR A 554 -25.99 -6.17 24.51
C THR A 554 -25.52 -6.05 23.07
N THR A 555 -26.05 -5.08 22.33
CA THR A 555 -25.60 -4.76 20.97
C THR A 555 -25.04 -3.35 20.83
N GLN A 556 -25.22 -2.50 21.85
CA GLN A 556 -24.72 -1.12 21.86
C GLN A 556 -24.08 -0.75 23.20
N GLY A 557 -22.98 0.01 23.14
CA GLY A 557 -22.24 0.52 24.29
C GLY A 557 -22.02 2.03 24.21
N ASN A 558 -22.00 2.75 25.34
CA ASN A 558 -21.60 4.16 25.35
C ASN A 558 -20.79 4.58 26.57
N ILE A 559 -19.85 5.50 26.38
CA ILE A 559 -19.06 6.05 27.48
C ILE A 559 -19.82 7.18 28.17
N ARG A 560 -19.85 7.12 29.50
CA ARG A 560 -20.40 8.13 30.39
C ARG A 560 -19.35 8.53 31.41
N ILE A 561 -19.15 9.84 31.56
CA ILE A 561 -18.33 10.40 32.63
C ILE A 561 -19.18 11.34 33.48
N GLY A 562 -18.89 11.41 34.76
CA GLY A 562 -19.71 12.22 35.65
C GLY A 562 -19.14 12.45 37.03
N VAL A 563 -19.82 13.29 37.78
CA VAL A 563 -19.54 13.65 39.16
C VAL A 563 -20.78 13.38 40.00
N ASP A 564 -20.58 12.72 41.13
CA ASP A 564 -21.64 12.41 42.08
C ASP A 564 -21.59 13.32 43.31
N GLY A 565 -22.71 13.95 43.63
CA GLY A 565 -22.91 14.72 44.86
C GLY A 565 -24.04 14.19 45.75
N THR A 566 -24.63 13.02 45.47
CA THR A 566 -25.81 12.50 46.20
C THR A 566 -25.55 12.22 47.68
N GLY A 567 -24.28 12.10 48.10
CA GLY A 567 -23.87 11.89 49.49
C GLY A 567 -23.33 13.11 50.22
N SER A 568 -23.33 14.31 49.61
CA SER A 568 -22.76 15.52 50.21
C SER A 568 -23.81 16.59 50.50
N GLY A 569 -23.77 17.16 51.71
CA GLY A 569 -24.68 18.24 52.14
C GLY A 569 -24.33 19.61 51.56
N THR A 570 -23.08 19.79 51.09
CA THR A 570 -22.59 20.97 50.36
C THR A 570 -21.61 20.50 49.28
N THR A 571 -21.58 21.18 48.14
CA THR A 571 -20.61 20.87 47.07
C THR A 571 -20.02 22.16 46.48
N THR A 572 -18.72 22.15 46.24
CA THR A 572 -17.89 23.24 45.71
C THR A 572 -16.88 22.66 44.71
N GLY A 573 -16.19 23.52 43.96
CA GLY A 573 -15.20 23.13 42.97
C GLY A 573 -15.78 22.53 41.68
N SER A 574 -14.93 21.92 40.86
CA SER A 574 -15.31 21.22 39.63
C SER A 574 -14.38 20.06 39.31
N ALA A 575 -14.88 19.05 38.59
CA ALA A 575 -14.06 18.02 37.99
C ALA A 575 -13.88 18.31 36.50
N TYR A 576 -12.71 17.96 35.99
CA TYR A 576 -12.34 18.08 34.60
C TYR A 576 -11.99 16.72 34.04
N PHE A 577 -12.33 16.48 32.77
CA PHE A 577 -12.06 15.23 32.07
C PHE A 577 -11.41 15.50 30.72
N ASP A 578 -10.56 14.58 30.30
CA ASP A 578 -9.86 14.59 29.00
C ASP A 578 -9.39 13.17 28.61
N ASN A 579 -8.93 12.99 27.37
CA ASN A 579 -8.33 11.75 26.85
C ASN A 579 -9.15 10.48 27.15
N LEU A 580 -10.44 10.53 26.81
CA LEU A 580 -11.35 9.39 26.95
C LEU A 580 -10.94 8.24 26.03
N GLU A 581 -11.05 7.02 26.54
CA GLU A 581 -10.81 5.82 25.77
C GLU A 581 -11.90 4.79 25.99
N CYS A 582 -12.26 4.12 24.90
CA CYS A 582 -13.03 2.89 24.86
C CYS A 582 -12.46 2.05 23.71
N ARG A 583 -11.54 1.13 24.03
CA ARG A 583 -10.78 0.36 23.05
C ARG A 583 -11.06 -1.12 23.23
N ALA A 584 -11.22 -1.87 22.15
CA ALA A 584 -11.37 -3.31 22.23
C ALA A 584 -10.11 -3.95 22.83
N VAL A 585 -10.30 -4.86 23.80
CA VAL A 585 -9.23 -5.72 24.31
C VAL A 585 -9.16 -6.94 23.40
N LEU A 586 -7.99 -7.15 22.79
CA LEU A 586 -7.78 -8.34 21.97
C LEU A 586 -7.56 -9.51 22.91
N SER A 587 -8.57 -10.36 23.02
CA SER A 587 -8.53 -11.56 23.85
C SER A 587 -9.27 -12.70 23.19
N THR A 588 -8.85 -13.94 23.46
CA THR A 588 -9.67 -15.11 23.15
C THR A 588 -10.88 -15.12 24.10
N PRO A 589 -12.13 -15.15 23.59
CA PRO A 589 -13.32 -15.17 24.44
C PRO A 589 -13.31 -16.40 25.37
N GLY A 590 -13.60 -16.19 26.66
CA GLY A 590 -13.74 -17.26 27.66
C GLY A 590 -13.01 -17.03 28.98
N SER A 591 -13.30 -17.88 29.99
CA SER A 591 -12.54 -17.99 31.23
C SER A 591 -11.44 -19.06 31.09
N GLY A 592 -10.32 -18.89 31.80
CA GLY A 592 -9.16 -19.81 31.73
C GLY A 592 -8.02 -19.30 30.85
N ALA A 593 -7.35 -20.22 30.14
CA ALA A 593 -6.13 -19.93 29.39
C ALA A 593 -6.40 -18.99 28.22
N ARG A 594 -5.75 -17.83 28.22
CA ARG A 594 -5.96 -16.79 27.21
C ARG A 594 -4.81 -15.81 27.17
N ALA A 595 -4.66 -15.13 26.03
CA ALA A 595 -3.83 -13.95 25.88
C ALA A 595 -4.72 -12.71 25.84
N GLU A 596 -4.34 -11.67 26.57
CA GLU A 596 -4.99 -10.36 26.56
C GLU A 596 -3.99 -9.29 26.14
N VAL A 597 -4.31 -8.56 25.08
CA VAL A 597 -3.61 -7.33 24.71
C VAL A 597 -4.56 -6.17 24.92
N SER A 598 -4.18 -5.29 25.84
CA SER A 598 -4.88 -4.04 26.15
C SER A 598 -3.90 -2.88 26.10
N PRO A 599 -4.36 -1.63 26.24
CA PRO A 599 -3.47 -0.48 26.40
C PRO A 599 -2.51 -0.56 27.60
N GLU A 600 -2.76 -1.44 28.60
CA GLU A 600 -1.81 -1.68 29.71
C GLU A 600 -0.61 -2.52 29.29
N GLY A 601 -0.75 -3.34 28.25
CA GLY A 601 0.27 -4.25 27.77
C GLY A 601 -0.27 -5.64 27.42
N LEU A 602 0.56 -6.66 27.60
CA LEU A 602 0.25 -8.05 27.33
C LEU A 602 0.16 -8.83 28.64
N ARG A 603 -0.95 -9.56 28.82
CA ARG A 603 -1.10 -10.54 29.90
C ARG A 603 -1.43 -11.89 29.32
N LEU A 604 -0.82 -12.94 29.86
CA LEU A 604 -1.15 -14.34 29.56
C LEU A 604 -1.67 -15.00 30.82
N TYR A 605 -2.74 -15.75 30.68
CA TYR A 605 -3.41 -16.43 31.78
C TYR A 605 -3.28 -17.95 31.64
N ASP A 606 -3.20 -18.64 32.77
CA ASP A 606 -3.20 -20.11 32.87
C ASP A 606 -4.61 -20.70 32.71
N GLU A 607 -4.69 -22.04 32.72
CA GLU A 607 -5.96 -22.78 32.59
C GLU A 607 -6.99 -22.44 33.68
N SER A 608 -6.53 -22.04 34.87
CA SER A 608 -7.38 -21.61 35.98
C SER A 608 -7.80 -20.14 35.87
N GLY A 609 -7.28 -19.41 34.88
CA GLY A 609 -7.52 -18.00 34.66
C GLY A 609 -6.65 -17.08 35.53
N GLY A 610 -5.63 -17.61 36.21
CA GLY A 610 -4.62 -16.85 36.92
C GLY A 610 -3.60 -16.23 35.97
N GLU A 611 -3.03 -15.07 36.32
CA GLU A 611 -2.01 -14.40 35.50
C GLU A 611 -0.71 -15.20 35.56
N ALA A 612 -0.26 -15.72 34.41
CA ALA A 612 0.96 -16.51 34.28
C ALA A 612 2.15 -15.65 33.82
N ILE A 613 1.90 -14.73 32.88
CA ILE A 613 2.91 -13.78 32.38
C ILE A 613 2.27 -12.41 32.26
N SER A 614 2.98 -11.39 32.72
CA SER A 614 2.54 -10.00 32.66
C SER A 614 3.67 -9.12 32.17
N LEU A 615 3.37 -8.41 31.08
CA LEU A 615 4.22 -7.46 30.38
C LEU A 615 3.45 -6.15 30.32
N THR A 616 3.45 -5.42 31.42
CA THR A 616 2.58 -4.24 31.61
C THR A 616 3.36 -3.02 32.04
N THR A 617 2.86 -1.85 31.64
CA THR A 617 3.38 -0.56 32.12
C THR A 617 2.49 0.01 33.22
N GLY A 618 3.04 0.85 34.10
CA GLY A 618 2.29 1.45 35.21
C GLY A 618 2.11 0.54 36.44
N THR A 619 2.67 -0.67 36.40
CA THR A 619 2.80 -1.59 37.55
C THR A 619 4.23 -1.54 38.10
N PRO A 620 4.45 -1.83 39.39
CA PRO A 620 5.80 -1.86 39.97
C PRO A 620 6.76 -2.80 39.24
N ASN A 621 6.22 -3.92 38.72
CA ASN A 621 6.94 -4.87 37.88
C ASN A 621 6.49 -4.74 36.43
N TYR A 622 7.45 -4.54 35.52
CA TYR A 622 7.19 -4.47 34.07
C TYR A 622 7.15 -5.86 33.44
N LEU A 623 7.91 -6.81 33.99
CA LEU A 623 7.79 -8.23 33.69
C LEU A 623 7.51 -8.99 34.98
N THR A 624 6.48 -9.82 34.98
CA THR A 624 6.23 -10.80 36.03
C THR A 624 5.96 -12.17 35.40
N LEU A 625 6.69 -13.18 35.86
CA LEU A 625 6.41 -14.58 35.59
C LEU A 625 5.88 -15.22 36.87
N THR A 626 4.77 -15.92 36.74
CA THR A 626 4.00 -16.44 37.87
C THR A 626 3.83 -17.95 37.75
N ASN A 627 3.92 -18.65 38.87
CA ASN A 627 3.56 -20.05 39.00
C ASN A 627 2.45 -20.18 40.06
N ASN A 628 1.27 -20.66 39.66
CA ASN A 628 0.10 -20.82 40.55
C ASN A 628 -0.22 -19.55 41.38
N GLY A 629 -0.23 -18.39 40.73
CA GLY A 629 -0.49 -17.10 41.37
C GLY A 629 0.67 -16.49 42.16
N THR A 630 1.81 -17.18 42.30
CA THR A 630 3.01 -16.65 42.98
C THR A 630 4.05 -16.19 41.96
N ALA A 631 4.51 -14.94 42.08
CA ALA A 631 5.61 -14.44 41.25
C ALA A 631 6.90 -15.23 41.52
N VAL A 632 7.49 -15.82 40.48
CA VAL A 632 8.73 -16.60 40.55
C VAL A 632 9.91 -15.89 39.87
N ALA A 633 9.62 -14.94 38.99
CA ALA A 633 10.62 -14.03 38.43
C ALA A 633 9.98 -12.67 38.12
N THR A 634 10.68 -11.59 38.44
CA THR A 634 10.22 -10.22 38.16
C THR A 634 11.34 -9.36 37.62
N ILE A 635 10.98 -8.39 36.77
CA ILE A 635 11.81 -7.24 36.42
C ILE A 635 11.00 -6.00 36.74
N ASP A 636 11.52 -5.16 37.64
CA ASP A 636 10.88 -3.91 38.01
C ASP A 636 11.18 -2.77 37.02
N GLN A 637 10.53 -1.63 37.25
CA GLN A 637 10.70 -0.41 36.45
C GLN A 637 12.13 0.16 36.43
N ASP A 638 12.97 -0.21 37.40
CA ASP A 638 14.38 0.21 37.50
C ASP A 638 15.34 -0.85 36.92
N GLY A 639 14.79 -1.96 36.40
CA GLY A 639 15.55 -3.09 35.86
C GLY A 639 16.08 -4.06 36.94
N ASN A 640 15.68 -3.88 38.21
CA ASN A 640 16.06 -4.83 39.25
C ASN A 640 15.33 -6.15 39.00
N THR A 641 16.07 -7.24 39.11
CA THR A 641 15.57 -8.58 38.80
C THR A 641 15.48 -9.40 40.07
N GLY A 642 14.28 -9.92 40.37
CA GLY A 642 14.07 -10.92 41.40
C GLY A 642 13.94 -12.30 40.76
N VAL A 643 14.84 -13.22 41.09
CA VAL A 643 14.82 -14.62 40.64
C VAL A 643 15.28 -15.53 41.77
N GLY A 644 14.76 -16.76 41.83
CA GLY A 644 15.15 -17.74 42.86
C GLY A 644 16.58 -18.23 42.70
N ASP A 645 16.96 -18.64 41.49
CA ASP A 645 18.29 -19.13 41.15
C ASP A 645 18.83 -18.44 39.89
N LEU A 646 20.14 -18.16 39.85
CA LEU A 646 20.83 -17.56 38.71
C LEU A 646 22.00 -18.45 38.25
N SER A 647 21.90 -18.99 37.04
CA SER A 647 23.00 -19.70 36.36
C SER A 647 23.57 -18.83 35.24
N VAL A 648 24.89 -18.64 35.23
CA VAL A 648 25.57 -17.73 34.30
C VAL A 648 26.58 -18.51 33.47
N ALA A 649 26.43 -18.49 32.14
CA ALA A 649 27.41 -19.09 31.22
C ALA A 649 28.67 -18.22 31.05
N GLY A 650 28.53 -16.91 31.21
CA GLY A 650 29.62 -15.93 31.17
C GLY A 650 30.18 -15.60 32.56
N LYS A 651 30.54 -14.32 32.78
CA LYS A 651 31.05 -13.83 34.07
C LYS A 651 29.93 -13.26 34.93
N LEU A 652 29.92 -13.60 36.21
CA LEU A 652 29.09 -12.93 37.21
C LEU A 652 29.84 -11.71 37.77
N SER A 653 29.27 -10.52 37.65
CA SER A 653 29.84 -9.29 38.21
C SER A 653 28.93 -8.68 39.27
N VAL A 654 29.51 -8.25 40.40
CA VAL A 654 28.83 -7.56 41.49
C VAL A 654 29.32 -6.12 41.54
N GLY A 655 28.42 -5.14 41.50
CA GLY A 655 28.82 -3.73 41.46
C GLY A 655 29.74 -3.38 40.28
N GLY A 656 29.69 -4.18 39.21
CA GLY A 656 30.52 -4.05 38.02
C GLY A 656 31.92 -4.69 38.10
N ASP A 657 32.32 -5.24 39.25
CA ASP A 657 33.53 -6.03 39.41
C ASP A 657 33.20 -7.52 39.23
N PRO A 658 33.96 -8.28 38.41
CA PRO A 658 33.83 -9.73 38.37
C PRO A 658 33.96 -10.33 39.78
N ILE A 659 33.16 -11.34 40.11
CA ILE A 659 33.17 -11.96 41.44
C ILE A 659 34.57 -12.51 41.81
N GLU A 660 35.35 -12.91 40.81
CA GLU A 660 36.73 -13.37 40.98
C GLU A 660 37.62 -12.29 41.58
N THR A 661 37.41 -11.01 41.26
CA THR A 661 38.13 -9.87 41.86
C THR A 661 37.88 -9.79 43.36
N TYR A 662 36.64 -10.01 43.79
CA TYR A 662 36.31 -10.05 45.21
C TYR A 662 36.96 -11.25 45.91
N LEU A 663 36.88 -12.43 45.30
CA LEU A 663 37.50 -13.64 45.84
C LEU A 663 39.03 -13.53 45.94
N GLN A 664 39.68 -12.85 44.99
CA GLN A 664 41.13 -12.62 45.00
C GLN A 664 41.60 -11.75 46.19
N SER A 665 40.72 -10.93 46.77
CA SER A 665 41.07 -10.09 47.92
C SER A 665 41.23 -10.89 49.23
N PHE A 666 40.74 -12.12 49.29
CA PHE A 666 40.87 -13.02 50.44
C PHE A 666 42.07 -13.97 50.30
N ALA A 667 42.54 -14.50 51.43
CA ALA A 667 43.52 -15.59 51.48
C ALA A 667 42.96 -16.86 50.82
N ARG A 668 43.79 -17.60 50.07
CA ARG A 668 43.38 -18.91 49.53
C ARG A 668 43.50 -20.03 50.57
N GLY A 669 44.21 -19.79 51.67
CA GLY A 669 44.42 -20.77 52.73
C GLY A 669 45.53 -21.77 52.39
N LEU A 670 45.38 -23.01 52.84
CA LEU A 670 46.39 -24.07 52.66
C LEU A 670 46.51 -24.46 51.18
N VAL A 671 47.67 -24.22 50.56
CA VAL A 671 47.92 -24.54 49.14
C VAL A 671 48.81 -25.78 48.95
N ALA A 672 49.57 -26.16 49.97
CA ALA A 672 50.34 -27.41 49.99
C ALA A 672 50.56 -27.87 51.44
N VAL A 673 50.55 -29.18 51.70
CA VAL A 673 50.84 -29.76 53.02
C VAL A 673 51.42 -31.17 52.91
N ASP A 674 52.33 -31.51 53.81
CA ASP A 674 52.79 -32.87 54.07
C ASP A 674 52.75 -33.15 55.58
N TYR A 675 52.40 -34.38 55.95
CA TYR A 675 52.33 -34.85 57.34
C TYR A 675 53.38 -35.95 57.57
N GLN A 676 54.42 -35.62 58.35
CA GLN A 676 55.53 -36.52 58.59
C GLN A 676 55.26 -37.45 59.77
N VAL A 677 55.31 -38.75 59.49
CA VAL A 677 55.33 -39.82 60.50
C VAL A 677 56.65 -40.63 60.49
N SER A 678 57.47 -40.40 59.47
CA SER A 678 58.76 -41.06 59.30
C SER A 678 59.88 -40.30 60.01
N THR A 679 60.94 -41.03 60.38
CA THR A 679 62.14 -40.45 61.02
C THR A 679 63.29 -40.40 60.03
N VAL A 680 64.01 -39.28 59.99
CA VAL A 680 65.29 -39.14 59.28
C VAL A 680 66.37 -38.76 60.28
N THR A 681 67.48 -39.49 60.30
CA THR A 681 68.61 -39.26 61.20
C THR A 681 69.79 -38.69 60.42
N GLY A 682 70.29 -37.53 60.84
CA GLY A 682 71.40 -36.83 60.20
C GLY A 682 72.54 -36.54 61.18
N GLY A 683 73.77 -36.50 60.66
CA GLY A 683 74.99 -36.15 61.38
C GLY A 683 75.45 -34.71 61.10
N SER A 684 76.77 -34.49 61.06
CA SER A 684 77.36 -33.17 60.80
C SER A 684 77.28 -32.70 59.34
N THR A 685 77.05 -33.64 58.41
CA THR A 685 76.70 -33.34 57.02
C THR A 685 75.21 -33.04 56.89
N GLU A 686 74.81 -32.29 55.86
CA GLU A 686 73.43 -31.88 55.66
C GLU A 686 72.58 -32.98 54.98
N TYR A 687 71.36 -33.20 55.50
CA TYR A 687 70.41 -34.22 55.04
C TYR A 687 69.09 -33.56 54.63
N GLY A 688 68.41 -34.10 53.63
CA GLY A 688 67.02 -33.74 53.30
C GLY A 688 66.03 -34.41 54.24
N TYR A 689 64.92 -33.73 54.52
CA TYR A 689 63.84 -34.26 55.36
C TYR A 689 62.51 -34.33 54.60
N VAL A 690 61.92 -33.20 54.25
CA VAL A 690 60.61 -33.13 53.57
C VAL A 690 60.72 -32.24 52.36
N GLU A 691 60.18 -32.72 51.24
CA GLU A 691 59.97 -31.94 50.04
C GLU A 691 58.49 -31.62 49.86
N LEU A 692 58.17 -30.37 49.51
CA LEU A 692 56.81 -29.91 49.26
C LEU A 692 56.77 -28.96 48.06
N SER A 693 55.83 -29.14 47.15
CA SER A 693 55.69 -28.27 45.97
C SER A 693 54.43 -27.42 46.02
N PHE A 694 54.49 -26.20 45.48
CA PHE A 694 53.34 -25.32 45.29
C PHE A 694 53.56 -24.36 44.10
N ASP A 695 52.48 -23.78 43.57
CA ASP A 695 52.56 -22.71 42.57
C ASP A 695 52.44 -21.34 43.24
N ALA A 696 53.48 -20.52 43.11
CA ALA A 696 53.53 -19.15 43.63
C ALA A 696 52.93 -18.15 42.62
N ASP A 697 52.03 -17.30 43.09
CA ASP A 697 51.45 -16.18 42.38
C ASP A 697 52.17 -14.89 42.81
N ALA A 698 52.76 -14.16 41.87
CA ALA A 698 53.56 -12.98 42.17
C ALA A 698 52.78 -11.91 42.97
N SER A 699 51.46 -11.86 42.82
CA SER A 699 50.58 -10.89 43.46
C SER A 699 50.20 -11.24 44.91
N ARG A 700 50.72 -12.34 45.47
CA ARG A 700 50.28 -12.91 46.75
C ARG A 700 51.41 -13.11 47.74
N MET A 701 51.07 -13.41 48.98
CA MET A 701 52.02 -13.73 50.06
C MET A 701 51.79 -15.15 50.55
N TYR A 702 52.88 -15.84 50.87
CA TYR A 702 52.89 -17.22 51.30
C TYR A 702 53.61 -17.36 52.63
N ARG A 703 52.99 -18.07 53.56
CA ARG A 703 53.60 -18.57 54.78
C ARG A 703 54.03 -20.01 54.54
N VAL A 704 55.30 -20.30 54.74
CA VAL A 704 55.85 -21.66 54.71
C VAL A 704 56.26 -22.04 56.12
N VAL A 705 55.74 -23.16 56.61
CA VAL A 705 56.03 -23.68 57.95
C VAL A 705 56.54 -25.11 57.86
N LEU A 706 57.58 -25.42 58.61
CA LEU A 706 57.92 -26.76 59.06
C LEU A 706 57.78 -26.79 60.58
N ASP A 707 57.02 -27.75 61.08
CA ASP A 707 56.85 -28.00 62.50
C ASP A 707 56.99 -29.50 62.78
N CYS A 708 58.04 -29.89 63.49
CA CYS A 708 58.36 -31.31 63.74
C CYS A 708 59.11 -31.49 65.06
N TYR A 709 59.58 -32.70 65.36
CA TYR A 709 60.34 -32.99 66.57
C TYR A 709 61.78 -33.38 66.24
N ALA A 710 62.72 -32.96 67.09
CA ALA A 710 64.13 -33.30 67.00
C ALA A 710 64.62 -34.00 68.27
N GLY A 711 65.33 -35.11 68.12
CA GLY A 711 65.96 -35.85 69.21
C GLY A 711 67.46 -36.06 68.97
N PRO A 712 68.37 -35.55 69.82
CA PRO A 712 69.80 -35.77 69.67
C PRO A 712 70.23 -37.15 70.23
N SER A 713 71.29 -37.75 69.67
CA SER A 713 71.86 -39.02 70.18
C SER A 713 72.74 -38.84 71.42
N ALA A 714 73.16 -37.61 71.73
CA ALA A 714 73.93 -37.22 72.91
C ALA A 714 73.58 -35.78 73.33
N ALA A 715 73.75 -35.42 74.60
CA ALA A 715 73.43 -34.09 75.13
C ALA A 715 74.35 -32.98 74.58
N GLY A 716 73.80 -31.78 74.38
CA GLY A 716 74.52 -30.60 73.87
C GLY A 716 74.50 -30.46 72.34
N GLY A 717 75.16 -29.44 71.80
CA GLY A 717 75.18 -29.14 70.36
C GLY A 717 73.95 -28.38 69.85
N GLU A 718 73.89 -28.19 68.54
CA GLU A 718 72.87 -27.42 67.84
C GLU A 718 72.37 -28.16 66.60
N LEU A 719 71.09 -28.06 66.32
CA LEU A 719 70.49 -28.46 65.04
C LEU A 719 70.33 -27.21 64.18
N VAL A 720 70.87 -27.25 62.97
CA VAL A 720 70.56 -26.28 61.92
C VAL A 720 69.49 -26.91 61.05
N VAL A 721 68.36 -26.24 60.88
CA VAL A 721 67.34 -26.59 59.89
C VAL A 721 67.26 -25.46 58.87
N ALA A 722 67.33 -25.80 57.59
CA ALA A 722 67.27 -24.87 56.48
C ALA A 722 66.13 -25.24 55.54
N LEU A 723 65.39 -24.24 55.09
CA LEU A 723 64.43 -24.34 54.00
C LEU A 723 65.12 -23.92 52.71
N ARG A 724 65.05 -24.78 51.70
CA ARG A 724 65.69 -24.60 50.41
C ARG A 724 64.66 -24.59 49.29
N ASP A 725 64.92 -23.79 48.26
CA ASP A 725 64.07 -23.67 47.09
C ASP A 725 64.81 -24.16 45.83
N GLY A 726 64.23 -25.15 45.15
CA GLY A 726 64.72 -25.68 43.87
C GLY A 726 64.16 -24.95 42.65
N GLY A 727 63.24 -24.00 42.83
CA GLY A 727 62.38 -23.49 41.77
C GLY A 727 61.55 -24.63 41.16
N ALA A 728 61.42 -24.64 39.84
CA ALA A 728 60.75 -25.73 39.12
C ALA A 728 61.58 -27.04 39.03
N LYS A 729 62.84 -27.05 39.52
CA LYS A 729 63.74 -28.22 39.45
C LYS A 729 63.65 -29.07 40.71
N THR A 730 64.16 -30.30 40.64
CA THR A 730 64.31 -31.16 41.83
C THR A 730 65.23 -30.48 42.86
N PRO A 731 64.76 -30.23 44.09
CA PRO A 731 65.57 -29.57 45.11
C PRO A 731 66.62 -30.54 45.69
N SER A 732 67.70 -29.98 46.21
CA SER A 732 68.83 -30.71 46.80
C SER A 732 69.40 -29.96 48.01
N ILE A 733 70.31 -30.58 48.75
CA ILE A 733 71.02 -29.92 49.86
C ILE A 733 71.89 -28.73 49.41
N SER A 734 72.13 -28.57 48.09
CA SER A 734 72.79 -27.40 47.50
C SER A 734 71.83 -26.36 46.92
N SER A 735 70.52 -26.61 46.93
CA SER A 735 69.51 -25.63 46.47
C SER A 735 69.54 -24.36 47.32
N THR A 736 69.08 -23.25 46.75
CA THR A 736 69.13 -21.92 47.39
C THR A 736 68.46 -21.96 48.75
N GLN A 737 69.21 -21.66 49.81
CA GLN A 737 68.65 -21.53 51.16
C GLN A 737 67.86 -20.22 51.25
N ILE A 738 66.59 -20.32 51.61
CA ILE A 738 65.68 -19.18 51.75
C ILE A 738 65.33 -18.89 53.21
N GLN A 739 65.50 -19.84 54.13
CA GLN A 739 65.34 -19.59 55.57
C GLN A 739 66.16 -20.61 56.35
N SER A 740 66.58 -20.28 57.56
CA SER A 740 67.13 -21.26 58.49
C SER A 740 66.84 -20.92 59.95
N VAL A 741 66.79 -21.93 60.79
CA VAL A 741 66.75 -21.80 62.24
C VAL A 741 67.87 -22.64 62.86
N ILE A 742 68.51 -22.11 63.90
CA ILE A 742 69.48 -22.83 64.72
C ILE A 742 68.83 -23.10 66.07
N CYS A 743 68.72 -24.36 66.42
CA CYS A 743 68.06 -24.81 67.64
C CYS A 743 69.08 -25.52 68.55
N PRO A 744 69.36 -25.02 69.77
CA PRO A 744 70.20 -25.76 70.71
C PRO A 744 69.52 -27.09 71.09
N MET A 745 70.29 -28.19 71.11
CA MET A 745 69.74 -29.51 71.45
C MET A 745 69.60 -29.69 72.97
N PRO A 746 68.49 -30.29 73.45
CA PRO A 746 68.24 -30.43 74.87
C PRO A 746 69.23 -31.40 75.53
N THR A 747 69.46 -31.23 76.82
CA THR A 747 70.31 -32.13 77.62
C THR A 747 69.69 -33.53 77.79
N ALA A 748 68.36 -33.65 77.67
CA ALA A 748 67.62 -34.92 77.64
C ALA A 748 66.29 -34.77 76.87
N GLY A 749 65.81 -35.87 76.26
CA GLY A 749 64.52 -35.92 75.54
C GLY A 749 64.57 -35.37 74.12
N TYR A 750 63.40 -35.02 73.57
CA TYR A 750 63.25 -34.40 72.25
C TYR A 750 62.64 -33.00 72.39
N ARG A 751 62.88 -32.13 71.41
CA ARG A 751 62.30 -30.79 71.36
C ARG A 751 61.47 -30.61 70.10
N ARG A 752 60.50 -29.69 70.16
CA ARG A 752 59.78 -29.23 68.97
C ARG A 752 60.68 -28.26 68.18
N ILE A 753 60.63 -28.39 66.86
CA ILE A 753 61.33 -27.56 65.89
C ILE A 753 60.28 -26.85 65.06
N HIS A 754 60.42 -25.54 64.95
CA HIS A 754 59.54 -24.69 64.18
C HIS A 754 60.40 -23.79 63.29
N LEU A 755 60.22 -23.93 61.97
CA LEU A 755 60.81 -23.04 60.97
C LEU A 755 59.65 -22.40 60.22
N GLU A 756 59.59 -21.07 60.24
CA GLU A 756 58.59 -20.29 59.51
C GLU A 756 59.27 -19.22 58.65
N THR A 757 58.69 -18.97 57.48
CA THR A 757 58.98 -17.78 56.68
C THR A 757 57.72 -17.29 56.00
N ILE A 758 57.56 -15.97 55.92
CA ILE A 758 56.53 -15.32 55.11
C ILE A 758 57.24 -14.60 53.98
N ARG A 759 56.85 -14.88 52.74
CA ARG A 759 57.48 -14.34 51.53
C ARG A 759 56.42 -13.98 50.50
N SER A 760 56.69 -12.93 49.73
CA SER A 760 55.85 -12.61 48.57
C SER A 760 56.08 -13.65 47.47
N GLY A 761 55.07 -13.90 46.64
CA GLY A 761 55.23 -14.72 45.45
C GLY A 761 56.24 -14.11 44.48
N THR A 762 56.39 -12.78 44.46
CA THR A 762 57.45 -12.11 43.69
C THR A 762 58.85 -12.49 44.21
N SER A 763 59.00 -12.70 45.52
CA SER A 763 60.26 -13.13 46.14
C SER A 763 60.61 -14.60 45.87
N PHE A 764 59.62 -15.45 45.59
CA PHE A 764 59.85 -16.81 45.09
C PHE A 764 60.16 -16.79 43.59
N GLY A 765 59.40 -16.02 42.83
CA GLY A 765 59.23 -16.18 41.39
C GLY A 765 57.84 -16.75 41.11
N ALA A 766 57.18 -16.31 40.05
CA ALA A 766 55.86 -16.85 39.71
C ALA A 766 55.98 -18.26 39.11
N GLY A 767 55.03 -19.15 39.44
CA GLY A 767 54.96 -20.51 38.93
C GLY A 767 55.38 -21.57 39.95
N LEU A 768 55.77 -22.75 39.45
CA LEU A 768 56.05 -23.93 40.29
C LEU A 768 57.34 -23.77 41.12
N HIS A 769 57.22 -24.02 42.43
CA HIS A 769 58.33 -24.10 43.38
C HIS A 769 58.33 -25.42 44.14
N ARG A 770 59.48 -26.09 44.19
CA ARG A 770 59.72 -27.30 44.99
C ARG A 770 60.64 -26.96 46.16
N LEU A 771 60.08 -26.96 47.36
CA LEU A 771 60.75 -26.63 48.61
C LEU A 771 61.27 -27.89 49.28
N LEU A 772 62.49 -27.84 49.81
CA LEU A 772 63.11 -28.92 50.57
C LEU A 772 63.54 -28.41 51.94
N THR A 773 63.11 -29.08 53.00
CA THR A 773 63.68 -28.89 54.33
C THR A 773 64.91 -29.78 54.48
N THR A 774 65.97 -29.19 55.02
CA THR A 774 67.27 -29.83 55.21
C THR A 774 67.78 -29.58 56.61
N PHE A 775 68.62 -30.46 57.14
CA PHE A 775 69.14 -30.30 58.49
C PHE A 775 70.51 -30.94 58.70
N ARG A 776 71.24 -30.45 59.71
CA ARG A 776 72.52 -31.01 60.19
C ARG A 776 72.72 -30.68 61.67
N CYS A 777 73.53 -31.47 62.37
CA CYS A 777 73.99 -31.10 63.71
C CYS A 777 75.35 -30.37 63.65
N GLN A 778 75.56 -29.40 64.53
CA GLN A 778 76.83 -28.68 64.68
C GLN A 778 77.14 -28.44 66.17
N ASN A 779 78.38 -28.07 66.48
CA ASN A 779 78.82 -27.69 67.83
C ASN A 779 78.55 -28.74 68.93
N GLY A 780 78.37 -30.00 68.55
CA GLY A 780 78.10 -31.11 69.46
C GLY A 780 79.28 -32.08 69.59
N PRO A 781 79.15 -33.11 70.45
CA PRO A 781 80.17 -34.15 70.62
C PRO A 781 80.50 -34.86 69.30
N SER A 782 81.73 -35.35 69.15
CA SER A 782 82.15 -36.10 67.96
C SER A 782 81.24 -37.32 67.73
N GLY A 783 80.72 -37.47 66.51
CA GLY A 783 79.80 -38.55 66.15
C GLY A 783 78.34 -38.35 66.57
N GLN A 784 77.95 -37.17 67.09
CA GLN A 784 76.55 -36.87 67.39
C GLN A 784 75.68 -36.94 66.13
N THR A 785 74.47 -37.45 66.28
CA THR A 785 73.40 -37.39 65.28
C THR A 785 72.15 -36.76 65.87
N VAL A 786 71.30 -36.19 65.03
CA VAL A 786 69.97 -35.72 65.40
C VAL A 786 68.96 -36.38 64.48
N ARG A 787 67.86 -36.87 65.04
CA ARG A 787 66.73 -37.37 64.26
C ARG A 787 65.63 -36.31 64.18
N LEU A 788 65.14 -36.01 62.99
CA LEU A 788 63.88 -35.31 62.76
C LEU A 788 62.75 -36.33 62.57
N PHE A 789 61.62 -36.11 63.22
CA PHE A 789 60.49 -37.05 63.19
C PHE A 789 59.15 -36.39 63.50
N GLY A 790 58.08 -37.13 63.20
CA GLY A 790 56.75 -36.98 63.79
C GLY A 790 56.21 -38.33 64.26
N GLY A 791 55.05 -38.33 64.92
CA GLY A 791 54.38 -39.53 65.41
C GLY A 791 53.02 -39.76 64.75
N SER A 792 52.48 -40.97 64.82
CA SER A 792 51.15 -41.29 64.27
C SER A 792 50.00 -40.52 64.94
N THR A 793 50.18 -40.08 66.18
CA THR A 793 49.23 -39.24 66.93
C THR A 793 49.66 -37.78 67.06
N PHE A 794 50.86 -37.44 66.59
CA PHE A 794 51.45 -36.10 66.61
C PHE A 794 52.37 -35.92 65.38
N PRO A 795 51.82 -35.92 64.17
CA PRO A 795 52.64 -35.84 62.97
C PRO A 795 53.43 -34.54 62.96
N GLY A 796 54.64 -34.59 62.43
CA GLY A 796 55.27 -33.38 61.94
C GLY A 796 54.45 -32.84 60.77
N VAL A 797 54.49 -31.55 60.52
CA VAL A 797 53.81 -30.95 59.38
C VAL A 797 54.76 -30.00 58.67
N MET A 798 54.74 -30.06 57.34
CA MET A 798 55.27 -29.00 56.49
C MET A 798 54.12 -28.48 55.65
N TYR A 799 53.90 -27.17 55.60
CA TYR A 799 52.84 -26.62 54.77
C TYR A 799 53.19 -25.27 54.16
N VAL A 800 52.49 -24.95 53.08
CA VAL A 800 52.44 -23.63 52.46
C VAL A 800 51.01 -23.13 52.54
N GLU A 801 50.84 -21.96 53.14
CA GLU A 801 49.57 -21.24 53.25
C GLU A 801 49.67 -19.94 52.45
N ASP A 802 48.71 -19.72 51.56
CA ASP A 802 48.47 -18.44 50.93
C ASP A 802 47.75 -17.52 51.93
N VAL A 803 48.44 -16.47 52.37
CA VAL A 803 47.96 -15.55 53.41
C VAL A 803 47.31 -14.29 52.85
N GLY A 804 47.01 -14.26 51.55
CA GLY A 804 46.33 -13.14 50.90
C GLY A 804 47.18 -12.36 49.89
N PRO A 805 46.68 -11.20 49.44
CA PRO A 805 47.38 -10.31 48.52
C PRO A 805 48.74 -9.82 49.05
N ALA A 806 49.65 -9.50 48.14
CA ALA A 806 50.97 -9.01 48.49
C ALA A 806 50.91 -7.67 49.22
N VAL A 807 51.57 -7.60 50.37
CA VAL A 807 51.72 -6.38 51.17
C VAL A 807 53.13 -5.83 50.92
N PRO A 808 53.28 -4.57 50.46
CA PRO A 808 54.58 -3.96 50.26
C PRO A 808 55.31 -3.77 51.60
N GLU A 809 56.63 -3.59 51.55
CA GLU A 809 57.41 -3.24 52.74
C GLU A 809 57.03 -1.84 53.24
N THR A 810 56.49 -1.78 54.45
CA THR A 810 56.04 -0.54 55.12
C THR A 810 56.89 -0.17 56.33
N GLY A 811 57.77 -1.08 56.75
CA GLY A 811 58.65 -0.90 57.90
C GLY A 811 59.71 0.15 57.66
N VAL A 812 60.19 0.75 58.76
CA VAL A 812 61.33 1.68 58.78
C VAL A 812 62.26 1.29 59.91
N TYR A 813 63.56 1.42 59.68
CA TYR A 813 64.57 1.11 60.68
C TYR A 813 64.48 2.09 61.87
N ASN A 814 64.50 1.55 63.09
CA ASN A 814 64.42 2.35 64.32
C ASN A 814 65.40 1.80 65.37
N THR A 815 66.35 2.62 65.80
CA THR A 815 67.37 2.29 66.80
C THR A 815 66.98 2.71 68.23
N GLY A 816 65.70 2.98 68.48
CA GLY A 816 65.16 3.36 69.80
C GLY A 816 64.86 4.85 69.99
N GLY A 817 65.16 5.70 69.00
CA GLY A 817 64.91 7.16 69.06
C GLY A 817 63.60 7.61 68.41
N GLY A 818 62.83 6.70 67.83
CA GLY A 818 61.74 7.04 66.92
C GLY A 818 62.25 7.35 65.50
N THR A 819 61.34 7.39 64.53
CA THR A 819 61.68 7.73 63.14
C THR A 819 61.20 9.15 62.82
N THR A 820 61.99 9.91 62.06
CA THR A 820 61.62 11.28 61.63
C THR A 820 60.49 11.29 60.61
N MET A 821 60.36 10.20 59.84
CA MET A 821 59.20 9.91 59.00
C MET A 821 58.45 8.70 59.58
N PRO A 822 57.13 8.80 59.81
CA PRO A 822 56.32 7.65 60.21
C PRO A 822 56.43 6.49 59.20
N PRO A 823 56.31 5.23 59.65
CA PRO A 823 56.18 4.08 58.75
C PRO A 823 54.99 4.28 57.79
N LYS A 824 55.15 3.85 56.55
CA LYS A 824 54.12 4.04 55.52
C LYS A 824 52.94 3.10 55.78
N LYS A 825 51.73 3.49 55.38
CA LYS A 825 50.53 2.64 55.40
C LYS A 825 49.88 2.58 54.03
N THR A 826 49.37 1.41 53.65
CA THR A 826 48.56 1.25 52.44
C THR A 826 47.10 1.53 52.74
N TYR A 827 46.47 2.31 51.87
CA TYR A 827 45.07 2.73 51.92
C TYR A 827 44.36 2.32 50.63
N VAL A 828 43.10 1.93 50.75
CA VAL A 828 42.17 1.74 49.62
C VAL A 828 40.98 2.66 49.88
N THR A 829 40.88 3.75 49.12
CA THR A 829 39.86 4.79 49.34
C THR A 829 38.98 4.92 48.11
N THR A 830 37.65 4.93 48.30
CA THR A 830 36.68 5.20 47.23
C THR A 830 36.07 6.58 47.40
N TYR A 831 36.16 7.39 46.36
CA TYR A 831 35.67 8.76 46.28
C TYR A 831 34.45 8.81 45.34
N ASN A 832 33.31 9.28 45.85
CA ASN A 832 32.15 9.57 45.01
C ASN A 832 32.38 10.88 44.24
N ALA A 833 31.97 10.96 42.97
CA ALA A 833 32.04 12.21 42.22
C ALA A 833 31.26 13.32 42.93
N SER A 834 31.88 14.49 43.09
CA SER A 834 31.27 15.67 43.72
C SER A 834 30.50 16.53 42.73
N TRP A 835 30.92 16.50 41.46
CA TRP A 835 30.24 17.19 40.37
C TRP A 835 30.54 16.46 39.06
N SER A 836 29.65 16.59 38.10
CA SER A 836 29.85 16.11 36.73
C SER A 836 29.07 16.97 35.76
N GLY A 837 29.40 16.98 34.47
CA GLY A 837 28.60 17.69 33.49
C GLY A 837 29.14 17.61 32.07
N SER A 838 28.23 17.81 31.12
CA SER A 838 28.50 17.74 29.68
C SER A 838 28.77 19.12 29.09
N TYR A 839 29.61 19.17 28.06
CA TYR A 839 29.97 20.38 27.33
C TYR A 839 29.84 20.17 25.83
N SER A 840 29.31 21.18 25.14
CA SER A 840 29.32 21.21 23.68
C SER A 840 30.66 21.74 23.19
N SER A 841 31.36 20.94 22.38
CA SER A 841 32.66 21.24 21.76
C SER A 841 33.71 21.75 22.76
N ARG A 842 33.62 21.30 24.03
CA ARG A 842 34.45 21.75 25.17
C ARG A 842 34.36 23.26 25.48
N GLY A 843 33.41 23.95 24.84
CA GLY A 843 33.29 25.41 24.86
C GLY A 843 32.28 25.95 25.88
N ALA A 844 31.20 25.20 26.16
CA ALA A 844 30.20 25.64 27.12
C ALA A 844 29.50 24.45 27.78
N TYR A 845 29.21 24.59 29.08
CA TYR A 845 28.39 23.63 29.83
C TYR A 845 26.99 23.55 29.22
N ASN A 846 26.53 22.33 28.97
CA ASN A 846 25.23 22.07 28.39
C ASN A 846 24.21 21.76 29.50
N SER A 847 23.45 22.77 29.92
CA SER A 847 22.47 22.66 31.00
C SER A 847 21.31 21.70 30.70
N TYR A 848 21.02 21.44 29.41
CA TYR A 848 20.01 20.49 28.98
C TYR A 848 20.25 19.08 29.55
N TYR A 849 21.52 18.67 29.64
CA TYR A 849 21.91 17.36 30.18
C TYR A 849 22.13 17.37 31.70
N GLY A 850 22.04 18.52 32.37
CA GLY A 850 22.31 18.62 33.80
C GLY A 850 23.66 18.01 34.17
N ASN A 851 23.64 17.08 35.13
CA ASN A 851 24.86 16.38 35.58
C ASN A 851 25.20 15.15 34.72
N GLN A 852 24.37 14.76 33.76
CA GLN A 852 24.63 13.60 32.89
C GLN A 852 25.96 13.78 32.14
N CYS A 853 26.63 12.67 31.87
CA CYS A 853 27.95 12.65 31.26
C CYS A 853 27.85 12.14 29.81
N MET A 854 27.63 13.06 28.88
CA MET A 854 27.60 12.79 27.44
C MET A 854 29.00 12.77 26.84
N GLN A 855 29.21 11.91 25.85
CA GLN A 855 30.38 11.92 25.00
C GLN A 855 30.02 11.65 23.54
N GLY A 856 30.87 12.10 22.62
CA GLY A 856 30.76 11.83 21.18
C GLY A 856 29.77 12.75 20.47
N TYR A 857 29.48 12.44 19.20
CA TYR A 857 28.67 13.31 18.34
C TYR A 857 27.33 12.68 17.92
N TYR A 858 26.22 13.34 18.27
CA TYR A 858 24.88 12.94 17.80
C TYR A 858 24.38 13.76 16.62
N SER A 859 24.40 15.09 16.74
CA SER A 859 23.86 15.98 15.71
C SER A 859 24.47 17.38 15.81
N SER A 860 24.27 18.19 14.77
CA SER A 860 24.70 19.58 14.70
C SER A 860 24.15 20.43 15.85
N ASN A 861 22.92 20.18 16.30
CA ASN A 861 22.26 20.98 17.34
C ASN A 861 22.99 20.91 18.68
N ASN A 862 23.60 19.77 19.00
CA ASN A 862 24.30 19.57 20.26
C ASN A 862 25.83 19.59 20.10
N GLY A 863 26.36 19.46 18.87
CA GLY A 863 27.81 19.46 18.62
C GLY A 863 28.53 18.24 19.22
N MET A 864 29.86 18.30 19.26
CA MET A 864 30.70 17.25 19.86
C MET A 864 30.57 17.29 21.37
N GLN A 865 29.97 16.29 21.99
CA GLN A 865 29.86 16.24 23.45
C GLN A 865 31.13 15.68 24.08
N ALA A 866 31.52 16.30 25.20
CA ALA A 866 32.52 15.77 26.12
C ALA A 866 32.11 16.13 27.55
N SER A 867 32.46 15.29 28.52
CA SER A 867 32.06 15.48 29.90
C SER A 867 33.24 15.52 30.85
N LEU A 868 33.07 16.21 31.97
CA LEU A 868 34.00 16.21 33.09
C LEU A 868 33.32 15.63 34.33
N ILE A 869 34.09 14.89 35.11
CA ILE A 869 33.69 14.25 36.37
C ILE A 869 34.75 14.59 37.41
N GLY A 870 34.40 15.44 38.38
CA GLY A 870 35.31 15.85 39.44
C GLY A 870 35.06 15.15 40.78
N PHE A 871 36.14 14.95 41.53
CA PHE A 871 36.12 14.31 42.85
C PHE A 871 36.37 15.30 43.99
N PRO A 872 36.06 14.93 45.25
CA PRO A 872 36.22 15.81 46.40
C PRO A 872 37.66 16.27 46.60
N SER A 873 37.85 17.42 47.26
CA SER A 873 39.18 17.97 47.57
C SER A 873 40.04 17.05 48.46
N SER A 874 39.42 16.15 49.24
CA SER A 874 40.13 15.15 50.06
C SER A 874 41.03 14.24 49.22
N LEU A 875 40.67 13.95 47.96
CA LEU A 875 41.49 13.15 47.05
C LEU A 875 42.92 13.73 46.91
N GLY A 876 43.03 15.04 46.69
CA GLY A 876 44.34 15.69 46.54
C GLY A 876 45.16 15.67 47.83
N ALA A 877 44.51 15.81 48.99
CA ALA A 877 45.17 15.77 50.29
C ALA A 877 45.68 14.36 50.64
N ASP A 878 44.87 13.34 50.34
CA ASP A 878 45.18 11.94 50.56
C ASP A 878 46.38 11.48 49.73
N LEU A 879 46.38 11.83 48.44
CA LEU A 879 47.41 11.39 47.49
C LEU A 879 48.71 12.21 47.53
N SER A 880 48.72 13.37 48.18
CA SER A 880 49.95 14.17 48.34
C SER A 880 51.03 13.38 49.08
N GLY A 881 52.17 13.16 48.44
CA GLY A 881 53.30 12.37 48.97
C GLY A 881 53.07 10.85 48.98
N ALA A 882 51.95 10.37 48.44
CA ALA A 882 51.65 8.95 48.36
C ALA A 882 52.23 8.31 47.08
N VAL A 883 52.53 7.02 47.15
CA VAL A 883 52.82 6.17 45.98
C VAL A 883 51.53 5.46 45.59
N ILE A 884 51.00 5.77 44.40
CA ILE A 884 49.82 5.09 43.87
C ILE A 884 50.22 3.69 43.41
N GLN A 885 49.43 2.71 43.85
CA GLN A 885 49.53 1.33 43.41
C GLN A 885 48.50 1.03 42.32
N LYS A 886 47.29 1.59 42.45
CA LYS A 886 46.19 1.40 41.49
C LYS A 886 45.18 2.53 41.55
N ALA A 887 44.64 2.95 40.41
CA ALA A 887 43.51 3.88 40.31
C ALA A 887 42.45 3.30 39.37
N GLU A 888 41.20 3.23 39.82
CA GLU A 888 40.09 2.63 39.09
C GLU A 888 38.87 3.56 39.07
N ILE A 889 38.22 3.70 37.92
CA ILE A 889 37.00 4.49 37.77
C ILE A 889 35.79 3.59 37.51
N TYR A 890 34.71 3.81 38.26
CA TYR A 890 33.39 3.25 37.98
C TYR A 890 32.57 4.25 37.17
N ILE A 891 32.00 3.80 36.06
CA ILE A 891 31.06 4.57 35.23
C ILE A 891 29.91 3.64 34.84
N TYR A 892 28.68 4.16 34.76
CA TYR A 892 27.52 3.43 34.26
C TYR A 892 27.00 4.11 33.00
N PHE A 893 26.91 3.36 31.90
CA PHE A 893 26.32 3.83 30.63
C PHE A 893 24.93 3.23 30.45
N ASP A 894 23.90 4.08 30.42
CA ASP A 894 22.51 3.68 30.15
C ASP A 894 22.19 3.72 28.66
N HIS A 895 22.96 4.48 27.88
CA HIS A 895 22.70 4.63 26.46
C HIS A 895 23.97 4.68 25.62
N TRP A 896 23.87 4.04 24.45
CA TRP A 896 24.80 4.13 23.32
C TRP A 896 23.98 4.25 22.03
N TYR A 897 24.56 4.86 20.98
CA TYR A 897 23.90 4.91 19.68
C TYR A 897 23.59 3.51 19.14
N TYR A 898 24.56 2.59 19.17
CA TYR A 898 24.38 1.21 18.72
C TYR A 898 23.96 0.28 19.86
N ASN A 899 23.13 -0.73 19.54
CA ASN A 899 22.62 -1.68 20.54
C ASN A 899 23.71 -2.53 21.18
N ASP A 900 24.75 -2.89 20.43
CA ASP A 900 25.90 -3.65 20.93
C ASP A 900 26.81 -2.84 21.87
N GLY A 901 26.52 -1.54 22.03
CA GLY A 901 27.27 -0.62 22.87
C GLY A 901 28.17 0.33 22.08
N GLY A 902 29.25 0.78 22.72
CA GLY A 902 30.18 1.74 22.13
C GLY A 902 31.54 1.77 22.84
N LYS A 903 32.30 2.84 22.60
CA LYS A 903 33.63 3.05 23.18
C LYS A 903 33.66 4.33 24.00
N ALA A 904 33.99 4.20 25.28
CA ALA A 904 34.26 5.34 26.15
C ALA A 904 35.74 5.72 26.08
N VAL A 905 36.03 7.00 25.84
CA VAL A 905 37.40 7.53 25.87
C VAL A 905 37.60 8.29 27.17
N ILE A 906 38.35 7.67 28.06
CA ILE A 906 38.63 8.19 29.40
C ILE A 906 39.96 8.91 29.37
N LYS A 907 39.94 10.16 29.81
CA LYS A 907 41.10 11.02 30.03
C LYS A 907 41.01 11.60 31.42
N ALA A 908 41.95 12.44 31.80
CA ALA A 908 41.80 13.20 33.03
C ALA A 908 42.08 14.67 32.93
N HIS A 909 41.87 15.30 34.08
CA HIS A 909 41.93 16.73 34.24
C HIS A 909 42.26 17.13 35.68
N LYS A 910 42.57 18.43 35.82
CA LYS A 910 43.07 19.05 37.06
C LYS A 910 42.04 19.99 37.71
N PHE A 911 40.87 20.15 37.10
CA PHE A 911 39.80 21.03 37.60
C PHE A 911 39.22 20.57 38.95
N THR A 912 39.10 21.51 39.89
CA THR A 912 38.49 21.29 41.22
C THR A 912 36.99 21.55 41.25
N ALA A 913 36.48 22.33 40.28
CA ALA A 913 35.07 22.62 40.07
C ALA A 913 34.78 22.69 38.57
N ARG A 914 33.51 22.72 38.19
CA ARG A 914 33.06 22.78 36.79
C ARG A 914 33.56 24.07 36.10
N PRO A 915 34.48 23.99 35.10
CA PRO A 915 34.98 25.19 34.41
C PRO A 915 34.01 25.71 33.34
N ALA A 916 34.23 26.91 32.80
CA ALA A 916 33.43 27.44 31.69
C ALA A 916 33.74 26.74 30.35
N THR A 917 35.03 26.55 30.07
CA THR A 917 35.61 25.80 28.95
C THR A 917 36.65 24.82 29.49
N PHE A 918 37.03 23.79 28.73
CA PHE A 918 38.10 22.90 29.19
C PHE A 918 38.95 22.28 28.08
N SER A 919 40.14 21.84 28.46
CA SER A 919 40.94 20.83 27.75
C SER A 919 41.18 19.64 28.67
N SER A 920 41.25 18.44 28.11
CA SER A 920 41.63 17.21 28.81
C SER A 920 43.10 16.87 28.52
N ASP A 921 43.72 16.06 29.36
CA ASP A 921 45.09 15.57 29.15
C ASP A 921 45.20 14.74 27.85
N ALA A 922 46.41 14.60 27.29
CA ALA A 922 46.62 13.93 26.02
C ALA A 922 46.48 12.41 26.15
N GLU A 923 46.91 11.88 27.29
CA GLU A 923 46.83 10.48 27.67
C GLU A 923 45.36 10.04 27.78
N SER A 924 45.04 8.94 27.11
CA SER A 924 43.67 8.44 27.06
C SER A 924 43.62 6.93 27.02
N GLN A 925 42.49 6.38 27.48
CA GLN A 925 42.19 4.97 27.43
C GLN A 925 40.81 4.78 26.80
N ALA A 926 40.75 4.01 25.71
CA ALA A 926 39.51 3.70 25.02
C ALA A 926 38.99 2.32 25.48
N ILE A 927 37.79 2.28 26.04
CA ILE A 927 37.19 1.08 26.63
C ILE A 927 35.85 0.77 25.96
N SER A 928 35.71 -0.46 25.46
CA SER A 928 34.42 -0.95 24.96
C SER A 928 33.43 -1.14 26.12
N TRP A 929 32.18 -0.72 25.90
CA TRP A 929 31.13 -0.70 26.92
C TRP A 929 29.77 -1.08 26.32
N GLY A 930 29.00 -1.90 27.03
CA GLY A 930 27.61 -2.21 26.67
C GLY A 930 26.61 -1.16 27.15
N LYS A 931 25.35 -1.29 26.72
CA LYS A 931 24.22 -0.54 27.28
C LYS A 931 23.78 -1.11 28.63
N ASN A 932 23.35 -0.25 29.54
CA ASN A 932 22.96 -0.60 30.91
C ASN A 932 24.04 -1.37 31.67
N VAL A 933 25.31 -1.02 31.45
CA VAL A 933 26.46 -1.66 32.11
C VAL A 933 27.20 -0.63 32.94
N GLY A 934 27.39 -0.96 34.22
CA GLY A 934 28.35 -0.30 35.10
C GLY A 934 29.52 -1.22 35.39
N LYS A 935 30.75 -0.71 35.27
CA LYS A 935 31.96 -1.47 35.61
C LYS A 935 33.09 -0.57 36.08
N TRP A 936 33.99 -1.14 36.86
CA TRP A 936 35.27 -0.54 37.20
C TRP A 936 36.26 -0.72 36.04
N VAL A 937 37.05 0.33 35.79
CA VAL A 937 38.11 0.35 34.79
C VAL A 937 39.39 0.80 35.48
N ASP A 938 40.45 0.01 35.34
CA ASP A 938 41.79 0.43 35.74
C ASP A 938 42.28 1.54 34.80
N ILE A 939 42.47 2.71 35.39
CA ILE A 939 42.96 3.92 34.72
C ILE A 939 44.35 4.32 35.24
N THR A 940 45.06 3.45 35.94
CA THR A 940 46.36 3.76 36.56
C THR A 940 47.38 4.30 35.54
N ALA A 941 47.36 3.77 34.31
CA ALA A 941 48.26 4.19 33.23
C ALA A 941 48.00 5.62 32.75
N VAL A 942 46.76 6.08 32.91
CA VAL A 942 46.34 7.45 32.69
C VAL A 942 45.92 7.97 34.05
N PHE A 943 46.76 7.94 35.11
CA PHE A 943 46.47 8.60 36.40
C PHE A 943 47.71 9.20 37.06
N ASP A 944 47.84 10.54 37.05
CA ASP A 944 48.92 11.27 37.75
C ASP A 944 48.50 11.70 39.16
N SER A 945 49.17 11.12 40.15
CA SER A 945 48.92 11.33 41.58
C SER A 945 49.14 12.77 42.06
N THR A 946 49.94 13.55 41.34
CA THR A 946 50.40 14.86 41.82
C THR A 946 49.44 15.98 41.46
N SER A 947 48.72 15.86 40.35
CA SER A 947 47.99 16.99 39.77
C SER A 947 46.50 16.73 39.49
N TRP A 948 46.05 15.48 39.55
CA TRP A 948 44.73 15.12 39.04
C TRP A 948 43.59 15.24 40.04
N ARG A 949 42.42 15.66 39.53
CA ARG A 949 41.22 15.97 40.33
C ARG A 949 39.94 15.36 39.76
N GLY A 950 40.01 14.73 38.59
CA GLY A 950 38.85 14.14 37.92
C GLY A 950 39.17 13.46 36.60
N VAL A 951 38.14 12.89 35.98
CA VAL A 951 38.22 12.24 34.67
C VAL A 951 37.32 12.94 33.65
N ALA A 952 37.74 12.93 32.40
CA ALA A 952 36.97 13.40 31.27
C ALA A 952 36.51 12.24 30.40
N LEU A 953 35.26 12.28 29.93
CA LEU A 953 34.76 11.45 28.84
C LEU A 953 34.85 12.28 27.57
N ASP A 954 35.91 12.07 26.79
CA ASP A 954 36.30 12.99 25.74
C ASP A 954 36.92 12.29 24.52
N PRO A 955 36.07 11.70 23.64
CA PRO A 955 36.52 10.96 22.48
C PRO A 955 37.00 11.85 21.32
N ASN A 956 36.51 13.08 21.24
CA ASN A 956 36.72 13.98 20.10
C ASN A 956 36.50 13.35 18.71
N ASN A 957 35.54 12.42 18.60
CA ASN A 957 35.33 11.62 17.41
C ASN A 957 33.85 11.65 17.01
N SER A 958 33.58 11.90 15.72
CA SER A 958 32.23 12.03 15.19
C SER A 958 31.56 10.69 14.87
N ASP A 959 32.31 9.58 14.93
CA ASP A 959 31.79 8.23 14.80
C ASP A 959 30.78 7.92 15.92
N LYS A 960 29.64 7.37 15.54
CA LYS A 960 28.52 7.06 16.43
C LYS A 960 28.87 6.01 17.49
N THR A 961 29.92 5.23 17.28
CA THR A 961 30.47 4.29 18.26
C THR A 961 30.90 4.99 19.56
N TYR A 962 31.24 6.28 19.50
CA TYR A 962 31.62 7.07 20.67
C TYR A 962 30.46 7.87 21.28
N TYR A 963 29.26 7.83 20.67
CA TYR A 963 28.11 8.53 21.22
C TYR A 963 27.43 7.72 22.32
N GLY A 964 27.65 8.13 23.56
CA GLY A 964 27.12 7.47 24.74
C GLY A 964 26.74 8.45 25.84
N ARG A 965 25.79 8.03 26.68
CA ARG A 965 25.36 8.74 27.90
C ARG A 965 25.75 7.90 29.10
N ALA A 966 26.56 8.48 29.97
CA ALA A 966 26.85 7.95 31.27
C ALA A 966 26.08 8.70 32.35
N HIS A 967 25.78 7.99 33.44
CA HIS A 967 25.20 8.58 34.63
C HIS A 967 26.19 9.56 35.28
N GLY A 968 25.65 10.64 35.81
CA GLY A 968 26.38 11.66 36.55
C GLY A 968 25.96 11.76 38.01
N VAL A 969 26.44 12.81 38.68
CA VAL A 969 26.13 13.08 40.09
C VAL A 969 24.62 13.31 40.30
N GLY A 970 24.06 12.60 41.28
CA GLY A 970 22.62 12.65 41.61
C GLY A 970 21.77 11.59 40.92
N GLN A 971 22.32 10.83 39.98
CA GLN A 971 21.66 9.67 39.38
C GLN A 971 22.00 8.37 40.13
N THR A 972 21.23 7.31 39.90
CA THR A 972 21.58 5.95 40.33
C THR A 972 22.93 5.55 39.73
N TYR A 973 23.75 4.79 40.46
CA TYR A 973 25.09 4.38 40.00
C TYR A 973 26.01 5.53 39.51
N PRO A 974 26.21 6.60 40.31
CA PRO A 974 27.02 7.74 39.90
C PRO A 974 28.50 7.37 39.77
N PRO A 975 29.32 8.16 39.05
CA PRO A 975 30.74 7.88 38.90
C PRO A 975 31.50 7.85 40.24
N LYS A 976 32.45 6.92 40.37
CA LYS A 976 33.29 6.76 41.58
C LYS A 976 34.72 6.48 41.19
N LEU A 977 35.67 6.99 41.97
CA LEU A 977 37.10 6.72 41.81
C LEU A 977 37.59 5.92 43.02
N ARG A 978 38.22 4.77 42.80
CA ARG A 978 38.86 3.94 43.83
C ARG A 978 40.37 4.01 43.63
N VAL A 979 41.10 4.44 44.66
CA VAL A 979 42.57 4.55 44.60
C VAL A 979 43.18 3.73 45.72
N THR A 980 44.13 2.87 45.35
CA THR A 980 45.01 2.14 46.28
C THR A 980 46.36 2.83 46.29
N TYR A 981 46.81 3.28 47.46
CA TYR A 981 48.06 4.04 47.60
C TYR A 981 48.75 3.78 48.94
N THR A 982 50.07 3.94 48.97
CA THR A 982 50.89 3.84 50.18
C THR A 982 51.41 5.23 50.56
N LYS A 983 51.22 5.65 51.82
CA LYS A 983 51.65 6.96 52.32
C LYS A 983 52.34 6.84 53.67
#